data_AF-A0A8W4FN14-F1
#
_entry.id   AF-A0A8W4FN14-F1
#
_cell.length_a   1.000
_cell.length_b   1.000
_cell.length_c   1.000
_cell.angle_alpha   90.00
_cell.angle_beta   90.00
_cell.angle_gamma   90.00
#
_symmetry.space_group_name_H-M   'P 1'
#
loop_
_entity.id
_entity.type
_entity.pdbx_description
1 polymer ?
#
loop_
_entity_poly.entity_id
_entity_poly.type
_entity_poly.pdbx_seq_one_letter_code
_entity_poly.pdbx_strand_id
1 'polypeptide(L)'
;MGVKKKKETQVISLTICHRDLETLRSLADVEGKTLASLLLRCVQLTDGVSQIHYVKQIVPLLEKANTNGMCDPTIQSCLDILAGIYLSLNLKNPLKKVLASSLNGLPEFFLTEATQSFTSRLQEELNTTDLYSYRKVIDNISSCLENFDLGITSVNNILENVLHFLQKSLIEISEENRKLAGNHIVQTQLMNDLLVGIRVSMMLVQKVQGFQRIHLTSSPIWQSMCGLLSIFTKFLSDDDLFQTIQSTSGLAVILFIKAMFQPPEKIPDLISSVLLHSVDCASVPEWLWNCCRSLCGADVSQTALLFLCQGTLTMLDWQDGRMGTSGEALLLDTVHVLFTLNSQIKESTLEMFLSRILASWTNSAIQALESSSLSLKDSLNGNSSIVRRLLEYVYTHWEHPLDALRHQTKIIFRNILQMHQLTREESGSDLAADRFIFELTESLLQLEWHSKGKYTCLGCLVDYVGIEHILTLAKTIPSQILEVMGDQSLVPYASDLLETMFKNHKSRLKSQTVDSTWIDKWHETWVSPLLFILCEGNLDQKSYVIDYYLPKLLNCNPESLSYMVKILQTSADAKTGLESFPSLGSFASRGALGALMACLRTARAHGHLQSATDAWRDLVSSARIKQGLIHQHCQVRIDTLGLLCESNRSTEIISAEEMQWIQFFITYNLNSQSPGVRQQICSLLKKLFCRIQESSQVLYKLEQNLSKHEPEDELTRQHPSVSLQQYKNFMSSICNSLFEALFPGSSYPTRFSALTILGSIADIFPVPEGQVQTVYQLSHDIDVHRFQTLIECLTGTFEEVKILAFDLLMKLPKTVVFQDSEKLQGLFQAALELSTSTKPYDCVTASYLLNFLIWQNALPSSLSVYLKTQRVARGDGDESAAVVESNTLMVIKCLLENLEEEVSQAENSLLQAAASFPMYGRVHCITGALRKLALK
;
A
#
# COMPACT_ATOMS: atom_id res chain seq x y z
N MET A 1 -5.06 0.55 2.57
CA MET A 1 -3.67 0.84 2.95
C MET A 1 -3.51 0.70 4.45
N GLY A 2 -2.95 -0.42 4.92
CA GLY A 2 -2.65 -0.59 6.33
C GLY A 2 -1.49 0.31 6.72
N VAL A 3 -1.78 1.41 7.41
CA VAL A 3 -0.77 2.25 8.04
C VAL A 3 -0.03 1.36 9.04
N LYS A 4 1.17 0.89 8.68
CA LYS A 4 2.11 0.30 9.63
C LYS A 4 2.34 1.36 10.71
N LYS A 5 1.71 1.20 11.88
CA LYS A 5 2.07 1.97 13.08
C LYS A 5 3.59 1.88 13.22
N LYS A 6 4.28 3.03 13.11
CA LYS A 6 5.68 3.13 13.54
C LYS A 6 5.71 2.60 14.97
N LYS A 7 6.36 1.45 15.19
CA LYS A 7 6.69 1.01 16.55
C LYS A 7 7.57 2.10 17.15
N GLU A 8 7.06 2.83 18.13
CA GLU A 8 7.87 3.72 18.95
C GLU A 8 8.97 2.86 19.59
N THR A 9 10.24 3.14 19.25
CA THR A 9 11.40 2.55 19.90
C THR A 9 11.48 3.10 21.32
N GLN A 10 10.87 2.41 22.29
CA GLN A 10 11.05 2.71 23.70
C GLN A 10 12.51 2.46 24.10
N VAL A 11 13.17 3.47 24.67
CA VAL A 11 14.52 3.35 25.23
C VAL A 11 14.38 2.90 26.69
N ILE A 12 14.59 1.62 26.94
CA ILE A 12 14.56 1.03 28.29
C ILE A 12 15.79 1.53 29.06
N SER A 13 15.62 1.92 30.33
CA SER A 13 16.71 2.41 31.18
C SER A 13 17.77 1.32 31.48
N LEU A 14 19.00 1.75 31.76
CA LEU A 14 20.12 0.88 32.14
C LEU A 14 19.82 0.07 33.41
N THR A 15 20.21 -1.20 33.44
CA THR A 15 20.18 -2.06 34.62
C THR A 15 21.60 -2.48 35.00
N ILE A 16 21.98 -2.27 36.26
CA ILE A 16 23.30 -2.61 36.82
C ILE A 16 23.14 -3.66 37.92
N CYS A 17 24.10 -4.58 38.03
CA CYS A 17 24.10 -5.56 39.12
C CYS A 17 24.45 -4.89 40.47
N HIS A 18 23.93 -5.42 41.58
CA HIS A 18 24.06 -4.79 42.90
C HIS A 18 25.52 -4.48 43.29
N ARG A 19 26.43 -5.41 42.99
CA ARG A 19 27.86 -5.30 43.28
C ARG A 19 28.55 -4.15 42.53
N ASP A 20 28.22 -3.97 41.25
CA ASP A 20 28.76 -2.89 40.42
C ASP A 20 28.22 -1.52 40.88
N LEU A 21 26.97 -1.49 41.35
CA LEU A 21 26.35 -0.27 41.88
C LEU A 21 26.95 0.16 43.24
N GLU A 22 27.28 -0.80 44.12
CA GLU A 22 28.01 -0.53 45.37
C GLU A 22 29.44 -0.05 45.10
N THR A 23 30.11 -0.65 44.13
CA THR A 23 31.45 -0.26 43.70
C THR A 23 31.45 1.18 43.16
N LEU A 24 30.51 1.52 42.27
CA LEU A 24 30.30 2.90 41.79
C LEU A 24 30.07 3.91 42.93
N ARG A 25 29.28 3.55 43.95
CA ARG A 25 29.01 4.42 45.10
C ARG A 25 30.25 4.68 45.95
N SER A 26 31.13 3.68 46.08
CA SER A 26 32.39 3.82 46.83
C SER A 26 33.45 4.66 46.12
N LEU A 27 33.38 4.73 44.79
CA LEU A 27 34.34 5.43 43.93
C LEU A 27 33.89 6.85 43.53
N ALA A 28 32.63 7.21 43.77
CA ALA A 28 32.06 8.50 43.40
C ALA A 28 32.59 9.62 44.31
N ASP A 29 33.11 10.68 43.70
CA ASP A 29 33.56 11.89 44.39
C ASP A 29 32.38 12.80 44.79
N VAL A 30 32.55 13.54 45.90
CA VAL A 30 31.55 14.51 46.38
C VAL A 30 31.39 15.71 45.42
N GLU A 31 32.43 16.02 44.63
CA GLU A 31 32.44 17.12 43.66
C GLU A 31 31.77 16.82 42.31
N GLY A 32 31.47 15.54 42.02
CA GLY A 32 30.76 15.13 40.81
C GLY A 32 31.54 15.27 39.50
N LYS A 33 32.89 15.26 39.55
CA LYS A 33 33.76 15.47 38.38
C LYS A 33 34.43 14.20 37.86
N THR A 34 34.36 13.09 38.60
CA THR A 34 34.96 11.80 38.20
C THR A 34 34.07 10.99 37.26
N LEU A 35 34.67 10.03 36.54
CA LEU A 35 33.91 9.09 35.70
C LEU A 35 32.91 8.26 36.54
N ALA A 36 33.28 7.88 37.77
CA ALA A 36 32.43 7.12 38.68
C ALA A 36 31.15 7.89 39.07
N SER A 37 31.24 9.20 39.35
CA SER A 37 30.06 10.02 39.69
C SER A 37 29.18 10.30 38.47
N LEU A 38 29.75 10.43 37.26
CA LEU A 38 28.97 10.52 36.02
C LEU A 38 28.19 9.22 35.75
N LEU A 39 28.83 8.05 35.90
CA LEU A 39 28.18 6.75 35.72
C LEU A 39 27.10 6.52 36.78
N LEU A 40 27.35 6.87 38.04
CA LEU A 40 26.36 6.78 39.11
C LEU A 40 25.12 7.64 38.81
N ARG A 41 25.33 8.87 38.33
CA ARG A 41 24.24 9.78 37.93
C ARG A 41 23.47 9.26 36.71
N CYS A 42 24.16 8.66 35.73
CA CYS A 42 23.54 8.04 34.56
C CYS A 42 22.59 6.90 34.97
N VAL A 43 23.02 6.06 35.92
CA VAL A 43 22.28 4.86 36.36
C VAL A 43 21.07 5.20 37.23
N GLN A 44 21.11 6.34 37.93
CA GLN A 44 19.98 6.83 38.74
C GLN A 44 18.83 7.42 37.91
N LEU A 45 19.03 7.67 36.61
CA LEU A 45 18.00 8.20 35.73
C LEU A 45 17.00 7.12 35.32
N THR A 46 15.72 7.48 35.32
CA THR A 46 14.60 6.60 34.92
C THR A 46 14.28 6.69 33.43
N ASP A 47 14.78 7.73 32.74
CA ASP A 47 14.56 7.95 31.31
C ASP A 47 15.80 7.56 30.48
N GLY A 48 15.62 6.61 29.57
CA GLY A 48 16.67 6.12 28.68
C GLY A 48 17.16 7.16 27.67
N VAL A 49 16.35 8.16 27.31
CA VAL A 49 16.77 9.26 26.43
C VAL A 49 17.75 10.18 27.15
N SER A 50 17.47 10.48 28.42
CA SER A 50 18.38 11.25 29.28
C SER A 50 19.71 10.54 29.51
N GLN A 51 19.71 9.21 29.65
CA GLN A 51 20.93 8.40 29.79
C GLN A 51 21.87 8.50 28.57
N ILE A 52 21.33 8.65 27.35
CA ILE A 52 22.14 8.84 26.13
C ILE A 52 23.04 10.09 26.24
N HIS A 53 22.54 11.17 26.84
CA HIS A 53 23.31 12.41 26.99
C HIS A 53 24.53 12.21 27.89
N TYR A 54 24.39 11.48 28.98
CA TYR A 54 25.50 11.18 29.91
C TYR A 54 26.50 10.20 29.28
N VAL A 55 26.04 9.17 28.55
CA VAL A 55 26.94 8.24 27.85
C VAL A 55 27.83 8.95 26.83
N LYS A 56 27.35 10.00 26.17
CA LYS A 56 28.16 10.81 25.25
C LYS A 56 29.24 11.66 25.94
N GLN A 57 29.11 11.91 27.24
CA GLN A 57 30.07 12.69 28.03
C GLN A 57 31.23 11.84 28.57
N ILE A 58 31.18 10.50 28.43
CA ILE A 58 32.22 9.57 28.91
C ILE A 58 33.58 9.86 28.26
N VAL A 59 33.64 9.91 26.92
CA VAL A 59 34.89 10.16 26.19
C VAL A 59 35.48 11.55 26.48
N PRO A 60 34.71 12.66 26.39
CA PRO A 60 35.23 13.99 26.71
C PRO A 60 35.77 14.15 28.13
N LEU A 61 35.29 13.37 29.10
CA LEU A 61 35.84 13.38 30.47
C LEU A 61 37.14 12.60 30.58
N LEU A 62 37.24 11.45 29.90
CA LEU A 62 38.46 10.65 29.86
C LEU A 62 39.60 11.36 29.12
N GLU A 63 39.30 12.13 28.07
CA GLU A 63 40.29 12.99 27.40
C GLU A 63 40.85 14.08 28.32
N LYS A 64 40.03 14.64 29.21
CA LYS A 64 40.46 15.68 30.17
C LYS A 64 41.26 15.13 31.34
N ALA A 65 41.09 13.85 31.67
CA ALA A 65 41.84 13.16 32.72
C ALA A 65 43.25 12.72 32.27
N ASN A 66 43.58 12.87 30.99
CA ASN A 66 44.82 12.40 30.34
C ASN A 66 46.08 13.24 30.66
N THR A 67 46.21 13.78 31.87
CA THR A 67 47.32 14.71 32.20
C THR A 67 48.50 14.06 32.94
N ASN A 68 48.35 12.86 33.51
CA ASN A 68 49.42 12.17 34.25
C ASN A 68 49.45 10.68 33.84
N GLY A 69 50.48 10.24 33.11
CA GLY A 69 50.57 8.93 32.42
C GLY A 69 50.58 7.63 33.26
N MET A 70 49.82 7.54 34.36
CA MET A 70 49.47 6.27 35.03
C MET A 70 47.95 6.13 35.11
N CYS A 71 47.42 4.98 34.69
CA CYS A 71 45.98 4.71 34.75
C CYS A 71 45.55 4.53 36.22
N ASP A 72 44.68 5.41 36.70
CA ASP A 72 44.11 5.35 38.05
C ASP A 72 43.27 4.06 38.21
N PRO A 73 43.44 3.25 39.28
CA PRO A 73 42.61 2.07 39.55
C PRO A 73 41.09 2.37 39.60
N THR A 74 40.70 3.63 39.88
CA THR A 74 39.30 4.06 39.82
C THR A 74 38.74 4.02 38.40
N ILE A 75 39.55 4.38 37.39
CA ILE A 75 39.17 4.39 35.97
C ILE A 75 39.05 2.95 35.45
N GLN A 76 39.95 2.06 35.83
CA GLN A 76 39.88 0.64 35.48
C GLN A 76 38.59 -0.01 36.01
N SER A 77 38.21 0.30 37.26
CA SER A 77 36.95 -0.18 37.84
C SER A 77 35.73 0.38 37.11
N CYS A 78 35.78 1.63 36.64
CA CYS A 78 34.70 2.22 35.85
C CYS A 78 34.57 1.58 34.45
N LEU A 79 35.70 1.22 33.81
CA LEU A 79 35.70 0.52 32.52
C LEU A 79 35.14 -0.90 32.65
N ASP A 80 35.41 -1.61 33.74
CA ASP A 80 34.81 -2.91 34.05
C ASP A 80 33.29 -2.83 34.22
N ILE A 81 32.81 -1.80 34.93
CA ILE A 81 31.38 -1.57 35.12
C ILE A 81 30.71 -1.16 33.80
N LEU A 82 31.39 -0.38 32.95
CA LEU A 82 30.92 -0.07 31.60
C LEU A 82 30.79 -1.31 30.71
N ALA A 83 31.72 -2.25 30.81
CA ALA A 83 31.62 -3.55 30.13
C ALA A 83 30.40 -4.35 30.63
N GLY A 84 30.19 -4.40 31.95
CA GLY A 84 29.01 -5.04 32.56
C GLY A 84 27.68 -4.40 32.12
N ILE A 85 27.61 -3.06 32.08
CA ILE A 85 26.45 -2.32 31.57
C ILE A 85 26.19 -2.67 30.10
N TYR A 86 27.23 -2.70 29.27
CA TYR A 86 27.08 -3.00 27.85
C TYR A 86 26.49 -4.40 27.63
N LEU A 87 27.00 -5.42 28.34
CA LEU A 87 26.54 -6.80 28.24
C LEU A 87 25.17 -7.05 28.89
N SER A 88 24.72 -6.21 29.83
CA SER A 88 23.38 -6.32 30.40
C SER A 88 22.28 -5.81 29.46
N LEU A 89 22.61 -4.97 28.49
CA LEU A 89 21.64 -4.36 27.59
C LEU A 89 21.16 -5.29 26.47
N ASN A 90 19.85 -5.29 26.25
CA ASN A 90 19.21 -5.97 25.13
C ASN A 90 19.67 -5.39 23.77
N LEU A 91 19.83 -6.26 22.77
CA LEU A 91 20.30 -5.90 21.42
C LEU A 91 19.45 -4.81 20.72
N LYS A 92 18.14 -4.73 21.05
CA LYS A 92 17.22 -3.72 20.50
C LYS A 92 17.28 -2.36 21.20
N ASN A 93 18.01 -2.23 22.32
CA ASN A 93 18.08 -0.99 23.07
C ASN A 93 19.05 0.01 22.39
N PRO A 94 18.60 1.22 22.00
CA PRO A 94 19.46 2.23 21.40
C PRO A 94 20.69 2.59 22.24
N LEU A 95 20.61 2.50 23.57
CA LEU A 95 21.72 2.77 24.49
C LEU A 95 22.94 1.87 24.21
N LYS A 96 22.73 0.61 23.79
CA LYS A 96 23.83 -0.31 23.49
C LYS A 96 24.65 0.16 22.29
N LYS A 97 23.99 0.69 21.26
CA LYS A 97 24.67 1.27 20.08
C LYS A 97 25.40 2.57 20.42
N VAL A 98 24.80 3.42 21.25
CA VAL A 98 25.44 4.65 21.71
C VAL A 98 26.69 4.33 22.54
N LEU A 99 26.61 3.37 23.46
CA LEU A 99 27.76 2.91 24.24
C LEU A 99 28.88 2.37 23.35
N ALA A 100 28.57 1.50 22.37
CA ALA A 100 29.56 1.02 21.41
C ALA A 100 30.25 2.18 20.66
N SER A 101 29.46 3.16 20.18
CA SER A 101 30.01 4.31 19.45
C SER A 101 30.88 5.23 20.32
N SER A 102 30.49 5.45 21.59
CA SER A 102 31.31 6.21 22.53
C SER A 102 32.60 5.45 22.87
N LEU A 103 32.52 4.15 23.14
CA LEU A 103 33.68 3.35 23.55
C LEU A 103 34.69 3.13 22.40
N ASN A 104 34.25 3.11 21.14
CA ASN A 104 35.17 3.14 20.00
C ASN A 104 35.99 4.45 19.92
N GLY A 105 35.50 5.54 20.51
CA GLY A 105 36.21 6.82 20.57
C GLY A 105 37.15 6.97 21.77
N LEU A 106 37.47 5.88 22.48
CA LEU A 106 38.38 5.94 23.64
C LEU A 106 39.82 6.29 23.20
N PRO A 107 40.55 7.10 24.00
CA PRO A 107 41.97 7.36 23.76
C PRO A 107 42.80 6.08 23.79
N GLU A 108 43.84 5.99 22.94
CA GLU A 108 44.70 4.81 22.82
C GLU A 108 45.24 4.29 24.16
N PHE A 109 45.54 5.21 25.09
CA PHE A 109 46.05 4.91 26.43
C PHE A 109 45.12 4.03 27.28
N PHE A 110 43.79 4.08 27.08
CA PHE A 110 42.82 3.30 27.86
C PHE A 110 42.32 2.05 27.12
N LEU A 111 42.71 1.85 25.86
CA LEU A 111 42.20 0.75 25.04
C LEU A 111 42.62 -0.62 25.59
N THR A 112 43.84 -0.75 26.12
CA THR A 112 44.36 -2.00 26.70
C THR A 112 43.56 -2.44 27.92
N GLU A 113 43.34 -1.54 28.87
CA GLU A 113 42.61 -1.76 30.11
C GLU A 113 41.12 -2.00 29.82
N ALA A 114 40.52 -1.21 28.93
CA ALA A 114 39.15 -1.42 28.48
C ALA A 114 38.99 -2.79 27.80
N THR A 115 39.95 -3.20 26.97
CA THR A 115 39.93 -4.52 26.31
C THR A 115 40.00 -5.64 27.34
N GLN A 116 40.85 -5.53 28.37
CA GLN A 116 40.96 -6.51 29.45
C GLN A 116 39.64 -6.61 30.26
N SER A 117 39.04 -5.49 30.63
CA SER A 117 37.74 -5.43 31.31
C SER A 117 36.63 -6.10 30.50
N PHE A 118 36.51 -5.75 29.21
CA PHE A 118 35.53 -6.38 28.31
C PHE A 118 35.80 -7.87 28.11
N THR A 119 37.06 -8.29 28.02
CA THR A 119 37.44 -9.70 27.89
C THR A 119 37.04 -10.50 29.13
N SER A 120 37.33 -9.98 30.33
CA SER A 120 36.99 -10.63 31.61
C SER A 120 35.48 -10.79 31.78
N ARG A 121 34.70 -9.72 31.58
CA ARG A 121 33.24 -9.78 31.71
C ARG A 121 32.57 -10.65 30.67
N LEU A 122 33.08 -10.66 29.43
CA LEU A 122 32.59 -11.56 28.40
C LEU A 122 32.91 -13.02 28.75
N GLN A 123 34.10 -13.31 29.30
CA GLN A 123 34.47 -14.63 29.77
C GLN A 123 33.56 -15.12 30.92
N GLU A 124 33.16 -14.24 31.83
CA GLU A 124 32.18 -14.56 32.87
C GLU A 124 30.82 -14.96 32.28
N GLU A 125 30.32 -14.24 31.27
CA GLU A 125 29.05 -14.59 30.61
C GLU A 125 29.12 -15.92 29.85
N LEU A 126 30.26 -16.23 29.20
CA LEU A 126 30.45 -17.51 28.49
C LEU A 126 30.42 -18.73 29.41
N ASN A 127 30.72 -18.57 30.70
CA ASN A 127 30.70 -19.65 31.69
C ASN A 127 29.30 -20.01 32.18
N THR A 128 28.24 -19.35 31.67
CA THR A 128 26.86 -19.70 32.04
C THR A 128 26.50 -21.14 31.68
N THR A 129 25.72 -21.77 32.55
CA THR A 129 25.15 -23.13 32.35
C THR A 129 23.63 -23.10 32.20
N ASP A 130 23.00 -21.92 32.30
CA ASP A 130 21.56 -21.76 32.16
C ASP A 130 21.17 -21.61 30.69
N LEU A 131 20.40 -22.57 30.17
CA LEU A 131 19.96 -22.62 28.77
C LEU A 131 19.16 -21.37 28.37
N TYR A 132 18.34 -20.82 29.26
CA TYR A 132 17.55 -19.61 28.98
C TYR A 132 18.42 -18.36 28.83
N SER A 133 19.63 -18.37 29.40
CA SER A 133 20.60 -17.29 29.28
C SER A 133 21.44 -17.36 27.99
N TYR A 134 21.52 -18.52 27.32
CA TYR A 134 22.34 -18.69 26.11
C TYR A 134 21.98 -17.72 25.02
N ARG A 135 20.68 -17.45 24.83
CA ARG A 135 20.22 -16.47 23.84
C ARG A 135 20.81 -15.09 24.09
N LYS A 136 20.83 -14.63 25.34
CA LYS A 136 21.41 -13.34 25.72
C LYS A 136 22.90 -13.29 25.41
N VAL A 137 23.64 -14.35 25.75
CA VAL A 137 25.10 -14.44 25.50
C VAL A 137 25.40 -14.44 24.00
N ILE A 138 24.64 -15.20 23.19
CA ILE A 138 24.78 -15.21 21.72
C ILE A 138 24.51 -13.81 21.14
N ASP A 139 23.45 -13.13 21.59
CA ASP A 139 23.16 -11.75 21.15
C ASP A 139 24.26 -10.76 21.61
N ASN A 140 24.89 -10.99 22.76
CA ASN A 140 26.02 -10.21 23.24
C ASN A 140 27.27 -10.40 22.37
N ILE A 141 27.61 -11.64 22.02
CA ILE A 141 28.69 -11.95 21.06
C ILE A 141 28.41 -11.26 19.72
N SER A 142 27.18 -11.35 19.20
CA SER A 142 26.76 -10.67 17.97
C SER A 142 27.00 -9.17 18.06
N SER A 143 26.58 -8.53 19.16
CA SER A 143 26.75 -7.09 19.34
C SER A 143 28.21 -6.66 19.45
N CYS A 144 29.08 -7.50 20.02
CA CYS A 144 30.52 -7.24 20.07
C CYS A 144 31.17 -7.26 18.68
N LEU A 145 30.60 -8.02 17.73
CA LEU A 145 31.11 -8.14 16.35
C LEU A 145 30.50 -7.10 15.39
N GLU A 146 29.48 -6.36 15.82
CA GLU A 146 28.78 -5.34 15.00
C GLU A 146 29.30 -3.93 15.24
N ASN A 147 30.26 -3.48 14.41
CA ASN A 147 30.79 -2.10 14.41
C ASN A 147 31.34 -1.65 15.79
N PHE A 148 31.95 -2.56 16.54
CA PHE A 148 32.54 -2.29 17.85
C PHE A 148 33.96 -2.87 17.92
N ASP A 149 34.98 -2.03 17.72
CA ASP A 149 36.36 -2.46 17.54
C ASP A 149 36.96 -3.04 18.83
N LEU A 150 36.62 -2.44 19.98
CA LEU A 150 36.97 -2.95 21.30
C LEU A 150 36.36 -4.35 21.52
N GLY A 151 35.09 -4.53 21.14
CA GLY A 151 34.39 -5.81 21.22
C GLY A 151 35.01 -6.89 20.34
N ILE A 152 35.36 -6.57 19.08
CA ILE A 152 36.06 -7.49 18.18
C ILE A 152 37.40 -7.93 18.80
N THR A 153 38.15 -6.99 19.36
CA THR A 153 39.45 -7.27 20.00
C THR A 153 39.29 -8.16 21.24
N SER A 154 38.29 -7.89 22.09
CA SER A 154 37.98 -8.74 23.25
C SER A 154 37.55 -10.15 22.83
N VAL A 155 36.70 -10.29 21.80
CA VAL A 155 36.31 -11.61 21.26
C VAL A 155 37.51 -12.36 20.71
N ASN A 156 38.45 -11.68 20.03
CA ASN A 156 39.69 -12.29 19.53
C ASN A 156 40.56 -12.86 20.66
N ASN A 157 40.64 -12.19 21.81
CA ASN A 157 41.45 -12.62 22.95
C ASN A 157 40.93 -13.93 23.60
N ILE A 158 39.62 -14.20 23.49
CA ILE A 158 38.97 -15.39 24.07
C ILE A 158 38.26 -16.23 22.99
N LEU A 159 38.81 -16.25 21.77
CA LEU A 159 38.22 -16.90 20.61
C LEU A 159 37.92 -18.39 20.85
N GLU A 160 38.83 -19.09 21.54
CA GLU A 160 38.65 -20.50 21.90
C GLU A 160 37.41 -20.72 22.77
N ASN A 161 37.26 -19.90 23.83
CA ASN A 161 36.13 -19.99 24.76
C ASN A 161 34.81 -19.67 24.04
N VAL A 162 34.82 -18.69 23.14
CA VAL A 162 33.64 -18.30 22.34
C VAL A 162 33.22 -19.43 21.40
N LEU A 163 34.17 -20.05 20.69
CA LEU A 163 33.88 -21.18 19.79
C LEU A 163 33.36 -22.40 20.56
N HIS A 164 33.99 -22.73 21.70
CA HIS A 164 33.54 -23.82 22.56
C HIS A 164 32.13 -23.56 23.10
N PHE A 165 31.83 -22.33 23.54
CA PHE A 165 30.48 -21.95 23.99
C PHE A 165 29.44 -22.05 22.87
N LEU A 166 29.75 -21.57 21.65
CA LEU A 166 28.85 -21.70 20.50
C LEU A 166 28.60 -23.17 20.15
N GLN A 167 29.63 -24.01 20.18
CA GLN A 167 29.48 -25.44 19.95
C GLN A 167 28.59 -26.09 21.02
N LYS A 168 28.87 -25.83 22.30
CA LYS A 168 28.10 -26.36 23.43
C LYS A 168 26.63 -25.92 23.38
N SER A 169 26.39 -24.62 23.21
CA SER A 169 25.04 -24.04 23.20
C SER A 169 24.18 -24.58 22.04
N LEU A 170 24.74 -24.72 20.83
CA LEU A 170 24.01 -25.31 19.70
C LEU A 170 23.65 -26.78 19.92
N ILE A 171 24.53 -27.56 20.57
CA ILE A 171 24.23 -28.96 20.92
C ILE A 171 23.10 -29.01 21.95
N GLU A 172 23.22 -28.29 23.07
CA GLU A 172 22.26 -28.34 24.16
C GLU A 172 20.88 -27.80 23.75
N ILE A 173 20.83 -26.70 22.99
CA ILE A 173 19.56 -26.16 22.45
C ILE A 173 18.93 -27.16 21.47
N SER A 174 19.72 -27.82 20.63
CA SER A 174 19.21 -28.83 19.68
C SER A 174 18.67 -30.07 20.40
N GLU A 175 19.34 -30.54 21.45
CA GLU A 175 18.87 -31.68 22.25
C GLU A 175 17.59 -31.35 23.00
N GLU A 176 17.49 -30.14 23.58
CA GLU A 176 16.29 -29.70 24.27
C GLU A 176 15.10 -29.54 23.32
N ASN A 177 15.35 -29.03 22.10
CA ASN A 177 14.33 -28.95 21.06
C ASN A 177 13.77 -30.33 20.67
N ARG A 178 14.61 -31.37 20.66
CA ARG A 178 14.19 -32.77 20.39
C ARG A 178 13.39 -33.36 21.55
N LYS A 179 13.77 -33.07 22.81
CA LYS A 179 13.03 -33.55 23.99
C LYS A 179 11.63 -32.94 24.09
N LEU A 180 11.47 -31.69 23.66
CA LEU A 180 10.21 -30.95 23.72
C LEU A 180 9.35 -31.09 22.45
N ALA A 181 9.56 -32.17 21.69
CA ALA A 181 8.75 -32.51 20.51
C ALA A 181 7.25 -32.51 20.83
N GLY A 182 6.50 -31.65 20.13
CA GLY A 182 5.05 -31.47 20.32
C GLY A 182 4.64 -30.15 20.97
N ASN A 183 5.56 -29.42 21.62
CA ASN A 183 5.30 -28.06 22.10
C ASN A 183 5.76 -27.01 21.07
N HIS A 184 4.90 -26.76 20.08
CA HIS A 184 5.24 -25.91 18.93
C HIS A 184 5.74 -24.50 19.28
N ILE A 185 5.27 -23.90 20.38
CA ILE A 185 5.69 -22.55 20.78
C ILE A 185 7.14 -22.54 21.25
N VAL A 186 7.49 -23.46 22.16
CA VAL A 186 8.85 -23.56 22.70
C VAL A 186 9.82 -24.05 21.64
N GLN A 187 9.41 -25.02 20.81
CA GLN A 187 10.23 -25.48 19.68
C GLN A 187 10.53 -24.35 18.70
N THR A 188 9.54 -23.51 18.37
CA THR A 188 9.76 -22.35 17.49
C THR A 188 10.76 -21.37 18.12
N GLN A 189 10.72 -21.15 19.44
CA GLN A 189 11.68 -20.30 20.13
C GLN A 189 13.10 -20.88 20.08
N LEU A 190 13.27 -22.16 20.45
CA LEU A 190 14.57 -22.84 20.42
C LEU A 190 15.16 -22.92 19.01
N MET A 191 14.33 -23.18 18.00
CA MET A 191 14.71 -23.14 16.59
C MET A 191 15.19 -21.74 16.15
N ASN A 192 14.56 -20.67 16.64
CA ASN A 192 15.04 -19.30 16.40
C ASN A 192 16.37 -19.01 17.11
N ASP A 193 16.61 -19.62 18.28
CA ASP A 193 17.86 -19.48 19.01
C ASP A 193 19.00 -20.24 18.32
N LEU A 194 18.74 -21.44 17.77
CA LEU A 194 19.67 -22.14 16.87
C LEU A 194 20.02 -21.30 15.65
N LEU A 195 19.01 -20.72 14.98
CA LEU A 195 19.21 -19.88 13.80
C LEU A 195 20.16 -18.70 14.09
N VAL A 196 20.01 -18.06 15.26
CA VAL A 196 20.88 -16.94 15.63
C VAL A 196 22.27 -17.42 16.04
N GLY A 197 22.38 -18.56 16.75
CA GLY A 197 23.68 -19.18 17.03
C GLY A 197 24.49 -19.43 15.75
N ILE A 198 23.87 -20.02 14.72
CA ILE A 198 24.52 -20.27 13.42
C ILE A 198 24.98 -18.95 12.76
N ARG A 199 24.12 -17.92 12.75
CA ARG A 199 24.48 -16.60 12.18
C ARG A 199 25.65 -15.95 12.92
N VAL A 200 25.67 -16.04 14.25
CA VAL A 200 26.78 -15.50 15.06
C VAL A 200 28.07 -16.27 14.79
N SER A 201 28.01 -17.61 14.64
CA SER A 201 29.17 -18.39 14.20
C SER A 201 29.70 -17.96 12.83
N MET A 202 28.82 -17.67 11.86
CA MET A 202 29.23 -17.15 10.56
C MET A 202 29.87 -15.75 10.67
N MET A 203 29.26 -14.85 11.43
CA MET A 203 29.78 -13.49 11.67
C MET A 203 31.17 -13.53 12.31
N LEU A 204 31.38 -14.44 13.25
CA LEU A 204 32.68 -14.66 13.90
C LEU A 204 33.74 -14.97 12.85
N VAL A 205 33.50 -15.96 11.97
CA VAL A 205 34.45 -16.35 10.90
C VAL A 205 34.71 -15.22 9.90
N GLN A 206 33.71 -14.40 9.58
CA GLN A 206 33.86 -13.30 8.62
C GLN A 206 34.59 -12.07 9.19
N LYS A 207 34.47 -11.79 10.48
CA LYS A 207 34.95 -10.53 11.10
C LYS A 207 36.28 -10.68 11.86
N VAL A 208 36.59 -11.87 12.35
CA VAL A 208 37.78 -12.11 13.19
C VAL A 208 38.99 -12.48 12.33
N GLN A 209 40.06 -11.69 12.44
CA GLN A 209 41.32 -11.92 11.71
C GLN A 209 42.11 -13.15 12.20
N GLY A 210 41.81 -13.67 13.39
CA GLY A 210 42.50 -14.82 14.00
C GLY A 210 42.44 -16.11 13.17
N PHE A 211 41.48 -16.22 12.26
CA PHE A 211 41.31 -17.39 11.40
C PHE A 211 42.30 -17.47 10.22
N GLN A 212 43.05 -16.39 9.94
CA GLN A 212 44.12 -16.42 8.94
C GLN A 212 45.36 -17.22 9.39
N ARG A 213 45.47 -17.58 10.68
CA ARG A 213 46.62 -18.28 11.28
C ARG A 213 46.32 -19.70 11.80
N ILE A 214 45.21 -20.34 11.41
CA ILE A 214 44.88 -21.72 11.84
C ILE A 214 45.72 -22.74 11.05
N HIS A 215 47.05 -22.62 11.12
CA HIS A 215 47.97 -23.50 10.41
C HIS A 215 48.26 -24.80 11.15
N LEU A 216 47.68 -24.98 12.35
CA LEU A 216 47.91 -26.15 13.21
C LEU A 216 46.61 -26.92 13.38
N THR A 217 46.51 -28.04 12.67
CA THR A 217 45.42 -29.04 12.75
C THR A 217 45.22 -29.63 14.15
N SER A 218 46.14 -29.34 15.09
CA SER A 218 46.13 -29.77 16.48
C SER A 218 45.69 -28.70 17.49
N SER A 219 45.26 -27.51 17.04
CA SER A 219 44.80 -26.45 17.96
C SER A 219 43.36 -26.71 18.47
N PRO A 220 43.02 -26.32 19.72
CA PRO A 220 41.66 -26.45 20.25
C PRO A 220 40.63 -25.62 19.46
N ILE A 221 41.07 -24.51 18.85
CA ILE A 221 40.29 -23.71 17.90
C ILE A 221 39.89 -24.55 16.68
N TRP A 222 40.83 -25.31 16.10
CA TRP A 222 40.56 -26.19 14.95
C TRP A 222 39.55 -27.29 15.31
N GLN A 223 39.66 -27.90 16.49
CA GLN A 223 38.71 -28.90 16.98
C GLN A 223 37.30 -28.31 17.15
N SER A 224 37.19 -27.11 17.71
CA SER A 224 35.90 -26.43 17.88
C SER A 224 35.27 -26.06 16.54
N MET A 225 36.08 -25.63 15.56
CA MET A 225 35.60 -25.36 14.20
C MET A 225 35.13 -26.63 13.48
N CYS A 226 35.85 -27.74 13.61
CA CYS A 226 35.40 -29.05 13.12
C CYS A 226 34.08 -29.49 13.78
N GLY A 227 33.96 -29.27 15.09
CA GLY A 227 32.75 -29.53 15.86
C GLY A 227 31.55 -28.73 15.36
N LEU A 228 31.71 -27.42 15.15
CA LEU A 228 30.69 -26.55 14.58
C LEU A 228 30.31 -26.96 13.15
N LEU A 229 31.30 -27.27 12.30
CA LEU A 229 31.06 -27.74 10.93
C LEU A 229 30.23 -29.04 10.91
N SER A 230 30.52 -29.98 11.82
CA SER A 230 29.73 -31.21 11.97
C SER A 230 28.30 -30.91 12.42
N ILE A 231 28.09 -29.94 13.32
CA ILE A 231 26.75 -29.51 13.75
C ILE A 231 25.98 -28.90 12.58
N PHE A 232 26.57 -27.99 11.81
CA PHE A 232 25.90 -27.37 10.65
C PHE A 232 25.57 -28.41 9.57
N THR A 233 26.45 -29.38 9.33
CA THR A 233 26.22 -30.49 8.41
C THR A 233 25.04 -31.37 8.87
N LYS A 234 24.93 -31.64 10.17
CA LYS A 234 23.77 -32.35 10.76
C LYS A 234 22.49 -31.55 10.60
N PHE A 235 22.49 -30.26 10.96
CA PHE A 235 21.31 -29.39 10.84
C PHE A 235 20.85 -29.21 9.40
N LEU A 236 21.77 -29.21 8.44
CA LEU A 236 21.46 -29.17 7.02
C LEU A 236 20.75 -30.43 6.53
N SER A 237 21.04 -31.59 7.13
CA SER A 237 20.48 -32.90 6.76
C SER A 237 19.27 -33.30 7.63
N ASP A 238 18.85 -32.45 8.57
CA ASP A 238 17.77 -32.73 9.53
C ASP A 238 16.45 -32.11 9.03
N ASP A 239 15.54 -32.95 8.53
CA ASP A 239 14.26 -32.52 7.94
C ASP A 239 13.23 -32.06 8.99
N ASP A 240 13.48 -32.29 10.29
CA ASP A 240 12.60 -31.84 11.39
C ASP A 240 12.83 -30.37 11.78
N LEU A 241 13.89 -29.74 11.26
CA LEU A 241 14.23 -28.33 11.50
C LEU A 241 13.57 -27.41 10.46
N PHE A 242 13.40 -26.13 10.82
CA PHE A 242 12.93 -25.15 9.84
C PHE A 242 13.88 -25.04 8.64
N GLN A 243 13.32 -24.94 7.44
CA GLN A 243 14.07 -24.72 6.19
C GLN A 243 14.98 -23.49 6.25
N THR A 244 14.66 -22.48 7.06
CA THR A 244 15.53 -21.32 7.30
C THR A 244 16.81 -21.65 8.06
N ILE A 245 16.75 -22.62 9.00
CA ILE A 245 17.93 -23.16 9.69
C ILE A 245 18.75 -23.98 8.70
N GLN A 246 18.12 -24.88 7.94
CA GLN A 246 18.81 -25.67 6.90
C GLN A 246 19.51 -24.77 5.88
N SER A 247 18.81 -23.75 5.37
CA SER A 247 19.36 -22.73 4.46
C SER A 247 20.56 -22.02 5.07
N THR A 248 20.46 -21.54 6.31
CA THR A 248 21.57 -20.83 6.98
C THR A 248 22.74 -21.76 7.32
N SER A 249 22.47 -23.02 7.66
CA SER A 249 23.49 -24.05 7.83
C SER A 249 24.22 -24.34 6.53
N GLY A 250 23.53 -24.39 5.38
CA GLY A 250 24.16 -24.51 4.06
C GLY A 250 25.14 -23.36 3.77
N LEU A 251 24.77 -22.13 4.13
CA LEU A 251 25.68 -20.99 4.09
C LEU A 251 26.90 -21.17 5.02
N ALA A 252 26.65 -21.60 6.26
CA ALA A 252 27.70 -21.78 7.26
C ALA A 252 28.72 -22.87 6.86
N VAL A 253 28.25 -24.00 6.32
CA VAL A 253 29.12 -25.10 5.85
C VAL A 253 30.11 -24.59 4.81
N ILE A 254 29.65 -23.89 3.77
CA ILE A 254 30.52 -23.38 2.70
C ILE A 254 31.47 -22.30 3.24
N LEU A 255 31.00 -21.40 4.11
CA LEU A 255 31.84 -20.38 4.72
C LEU A 255 32.97 -20.99 5.57
N PHE A 256 32.67 -22.03 6.36
CA PHE A 256 33.65 -22.72 7.18
C PHE A 256 34.65 -23.51 6.32
N ILE A 257 34.20 -24.20 5.27
CA ILE A 257 35.08 -24.85 4.30
C ILE A 257 36.01 -23.81 3.66
N LYS A 258 35.47 -22.67 3.21
CA LYS A 258 36.26 -21.57 2.63
C LYS A 258 37.30 -21.01 3.60
N ALA A 259 36.98 -20.94 4.89
CA ALA A 259 37.90 -20.43 5.92
C ALA A 259 38.98 -21.47 6.33
N MET A 260 38.64 -22.75 6.35
CA MET A 260 39.50 -23.82 6.87
C MET A 260 40.36 -24.50 5.78
N PHE A 261 39.93 -24.53 4.52
CA PHE A 261 40.59 -25.26 3.46
C PHE A 261 41.72 -24.47 2.78
N GLN A 262 42.86 -25.13 2.55
CA GLN A 262 44.04 -24.58 1.88
C GLN A 262 44.62 -25.63 0.90
N PRO A 263 45.01 -25.27 -0.33
CA PRO A 263 45.00 -23.93 -0.94
C PRO A 263 43.62 -23.49 -1.44
N PRO A 264 43.32 -22.17 -1.48
CA PRO A 264 42.00 -21.65 -1.84
C PRO A 264 41.59 -21.94 -3.29
N GLU A 265 42.56 -22.13 -4.19
CA GLU A 265 42.34 -22.41 -5.61
C GLU A 265 41.62 -23.75 -5.88
N LYS A 266 41.74 -24.71 -4.94
CA LYS A 266 41.11 -26.04 -5.04
C LYS A 266 39.76 -26.14 -4.32
N ILE A 267 39.31 -25.05 -3.68
CA ILE A 267 37.98 -24.99 -3.05
C ILE A 267 36.87 -25.28 -4.07
N PRO A 268 36.91 -24.72 -5.30
CA PRO A 268 35.84 -24.98 -6.26
C PRO A 268 35.73 -26.44 -6.66
N ASP A 269 36.86 -27.11 -6.91
CA ASP A 269 36.91 -28.54 -7.27
C ASP A 269 36.36 -29.43 -6.14
N LEU A 270 36.72 -29.10 -4.90
CA LEU A 270 36.23 -29.82 -3.73
C LEU A 270 34.70 -29.67 -3.59
N ILE A 271 34.18 -28.44 -3.69
CA ILE A 271 32.74 -28.21 -3.58
C ILE A 271 31.99 -28.85 -4.75
N SER A 272 32.54 -28.79 -5.97
CA SER A 272 31.96 -29.44 -7.15
C SER A 272 31.84 -30.95 -6.92
N SER A 273 32.88 -31.60 -6.38
CA SER A 273 32.84 -33.04 -6.08
C SER A 273 31.75 -33.41 -5.07
N VAL A 274 31.50 -32.55 -4.07
CA VAL A 274 30.43 -32.75 -3.09
C VAL A 274 29.04 -32.56 -3.72
N LEU A 275 28.87 -31.56 -4.58
CA LEU A 275 27.60 -31.29 -5.28
C LEU A 275 27.26 -32.36 -6.32
N LEU A 276 28.25 -32.93 -7.00
CA LEU A 276 28.09 -33.94 -8.05
C LEU A 276 28.10 -35.40 -7.53
N HIS A 277 28.23 -35.61 -6.21
CA HIS A 277 28.41 -36.93 -5.60
C HIS A 277 29.61 -37.74 -6.15
N SER A 278 30.63 -37.05 -6.65
CA SER A 278 31.82 -37.65 -7.25
C SER A 278 33.03 -37.59 -6.32
N VAL A 279 32.80 -37.65 -5.01
CA VAL A 279 33.83 -37.51 -3.99
C VAL A 279 34.73 -38.75 -3.99
N ASP A 280 35.95 -38.62 -4.51
CA ASP A 280 37.00 -39.63 -4.33
C ASP A 280 37.52 -39.59 -2.89
N CYS A 281 37.30 -40.67 -2.12
CA CYS A 281 37.77 -40.78 -0.73
C CYS A 281 39.30 -40.56 -0.55
N ALA A 282 40.08 -40.66 -1.63
CA ALA A 282 41.53 -40.44 -1.62
C ALA A 282 41.96 -38.96 -1.80
N SER A 283 41.08 -38.09 -2.32
CA SER A 283 41.41 -36.69 -2.64
C SER A 283 40.91 -35.69 -1.59
N VAL A 284 39.94 -36.09 -0.74
CA VAL A 284 39.38 -35.25 0.31
C VAL A 284 40.18 -35.35 1.61
N PRO A 285 40.51 -34.22 2.28
CA PRO A 285 41.15 -34.25 3.58
C PRO A 285 40.33 -35.03 4.63
N GLU A 286 41.00 -35.85 5.43
CA GLU A 286 40.37 -36.71 6.45
C GLU A 286 39.48 -35.92 7.43
N TRP A 287 39.85 -34.69 7.78
CA TRP A 287 39.04 -33.84 8.67
C TRP A 287 37.70 -33.47 8.05
N LEU A 288 37.63 -33.21 6.74
CA LEU A 288 36.40 -32.83 6.05
C LEU A 288 35.48 -34.04 5.96
N TRP A 289 36.04 -35.21 5.63
CA TRP A 289 35.28 -36.46 5.62
C TRP A 289 34.64 -36.75 6.98
N ASN A 290 35.38 -36.53 8.07
CA ASN A 290 34.88 -36.73 9.42
C ASN A 290 33.79 -35.71 9.81
N CYS A 291 33.89 -34.46 9.39
CA CYS A 291 32.91 -33.43 9.71
C CYS A 291 31.65 -33.51 8.84
N CYS A 292 31.82 -33.78 7.55
CA CYS A 292 30.81 -33.69 6.50
C CYS A 292 30.39 -35.06 5.94
N ARG A 293 30.55 -36.14 6.71
CA ARG A 293 30.25 -37.51 6.26
C ARG A 293 28.87 -37.69 5.64
N SER A 294 27.84 -36.98 6.13
CA SER A 294 26.49 -37.05 5.57
C SER A 294 26.36 -36.39 4.20
N LEU A 295 27.26 -35.47 3.84
CA LEU A 295 27.29 -34.78 2.55
C LEU A 295 28.17 -35.48 1.52
N CYS A 296 29.14 -36.30 1.97
CA CYS A 296 30.04 -37.04 1.08
C CYS A 296 29.54 -38.46 0.75
N GLY A 297 28.35 -38.85 1.24
CA GLY A 297 27.70 -40.13 0.92
C GLY A 297 26.78 -40.05 -0.30
N ALA A 298 26.29 -41.21 -0.76
CA ALA A 298 25.36 -41.30 -1.90
C ALA A 298 23.93 -40.80 -1.58
N ASP A 299 23.54 -40.77 -0.30
CA ASP A 299 22.18 -40.46 0.17
C ASP A 299 22.07 -39.04 0.76
N VAL A 300 22.47 -38.01 0.02
CA VAL A 300 22.27 -36.61 0.46
C VAL A 300 20.82 -36.18 0.17
N SER A 301 20.16 -35.55 1.14
CA SER A 301 18.80 -35.05 0.93
C SER A 301 18.76 -33.95 -0.14
N GLN A 302 17.65 -33.88 -0.88
CA GLN A 302 17.43 -32.84 -1.90
C GLN A 302 17.46 -31.43 -1.29
N THR A 303 16.96 -31.30 -0.05
CA THR A 303 16.98 -30.06 0.74
C THR A 303 18.40 -29.63 1.08
N ALA A 304 19.26 -30.56 1.49
CA ALA A 304 20.67 -30.30 1.78
C ALA A 304 21.43 -29.84 0.52
N LEU A 305 21.27 -30.54 -0.61
CA LEU A 305 21.89 -30.15 -1.89
C LEU A 305 21.46 -28.76 -2.35
N LEU A 306 20.16 -28.45 -2.23
CA LEU A 306 19.61 -27.15 -2.59
C LEU A 306 20.26 -26.02 -1.79
N PHE A 307 20.35 -26.17 -0.47
CA PHE A 307 20.91 -25.15 0.41
C PHE A 307 22.45 -25.10 0.37
N LEU A 308 23.13 -26.18 -0.02
CA LEU A 308 24.55 -26.13 -0.38
C LEU A 308 24.77 -25.30 -1.63
N CYS A 309 23.97 -25.46 -2.68
CA CYS A 309 24.04 -24.60 -3.87
C CYS A 309 23.85 -23.12 -3.50
N GLN A 310 22.92 -22.82 -2.58
CA GLN A 310 22.76 -21.46 -2.05
C GLN A 310 24.02 -20.96 -1.32
N GLY A 311 24.62 -21.81 -0.47
CA GLY A 311 25.88 -21.53 0.23
C GLY A 311 27.00 -21.21 -0.74
N THR A 312 27.18 -22.05 -1.74
CA THR A 312 28.18 -21.91 -2.81
C THR A 312 28.04 -20.56 -3.50
N LEU A 313 26.84 -20.19 -3.93
CA LEU A 313 26.61 -18.95 -4.68
C LEU A 313 26.80 -17.68 -3.85
N THR A 314 26.58 -17.74 -2.55
CA THR A 314 26.59 -16.53 -1.68
C THR A 314 27.88 -16.33 -0.89
N MET A 315 28.59 -17.41 -0.53
CA MET A 315 29.79 -17.33 0.31
C MET A 315 31.09 -17.30 -0.51
N LEU A 316 31.06 -17.79 -1.75
CA LEU A 316 32.16 -17.70 -2.69
C LEU A 316 32.18 -16.33 -3.38
N ASP A 317 33.37 -15.90 -3.80
CA ASP A 317 33.58 -14.63 -4.49
C ASP A 317 33.65 -14.87 -5.99
N TRP A 318 32.62 -14.45 -6.73
CA TRP A 318 32.48 -14.66 -8.17
C TRP A 318 32.97 -13.46 -8.99
N GLN A 319 33.41 -12.38 -8.33
CA GLN A 319 33.87 -11.15 -8.98
C GLN A 319 35.33 -11.25 -9.42
N ASP A 320 35.70 -10.47 -10.44
CA ASP A 320 37.07 -10.28 -10.93
C ASP A 320 37.84 -11.57 -11.29
N GLY A 321 37.15 -12.67 -11.61
CA GLY A 321 37.79 -13.92 -12.06
C GLY A 321 38.65 -14.60 -10.99
N ARG A 322 38.48 -14.24 -9.71
CA ARG A 322 39.34 -14.69 -8.59
C ARG A 322 39.38 -16.21 -8.37
N MET A 323 38.38 -16.94 -8.86
CA MET A 323 38.32 -18.40 -8.75
C MET A 323 38.86 -19.15 -9.98
N GLY A 324 39.30 -18.44 -11.02
CA GLY A 324 39.82 -19.04 -12.25
C GLY A 324 38.86 -20.04 -12.91
N THR A 325 39.40 -20.94 -13.73
CA THR A 325 38.63 -21.92 -14.51
C THR A 325 37.92 -22.97 -13.66
N SER A 326 38.44 -23.29 -12.47
CA SER A 326 37.78 -24.22 -11.53
C SER A 326 36.52 -23.60 -10.93
N GLY A 327 36.51 -22.30 -10.67
CA GLY A 327 35.31 -21.54 -10.30
C GLY A 327 34.26 -21.53 -11.40
N GLU A 328 34.67 -21.33 -12.65
CA GLU A 328 33.77 -21.38 -13.82
C GLU A 328 33.11 -22.76 -13.96
N ALA A 329 33.89 -23.84 -13.81
CA ALA A 329 33.37 -25.21 -13.81
C ALA A 329 32.35 -25.42 -12.69
N LEU A 330 32.67 -25.01 -11.45
CA LEU A 330 31.74 -25.11 -10.31
C LEU A 330 30.43 -24.34 -10.55
N LEU A 331 30.48 -23.17 -11.19
CA LEU A 331 29.28 -22.41 -11.52
C LEU A 331 28.36 -23.22 -12.46
N LEU A 332 28.93 -23.87 -13.47
CA LEU A 332 28.19 -24.74 -14.40
C LEU A 332 27.67 -26.00 -13.70
N ASP A 333 28.48 -26.65 -12.87
CA ASP A 333 28.06 -27.82 -12.09
C ASP A 333 26.88 -27.47 -11.17
N THR A 334 26.93 -26.31 -10.52
CA THR A 334 25.87 -25.81 -9.64
C THR A 334 24.55 -25.69 -10.40
N VAL A 335 24.53 -25.15 -11.63
CA VAL A 335 23.27 -25.03 -12.39
C VAL A 335 22.75 -26.38 -12.86
N HIS A 336 23.64 -27.30 -13.23
CA HIS A 336 23.25 -28.66 -13.59
C HIS A 336 22.58 -29.41 -12.42
N VAL A 337 23.10 -29.24 -11.20
CA VAL A 337 22.47 -29.76 -9.98
C VAL A 337 21.12 -29.09 -9.74
N LEU A 338 21.02 -27.77 -9.83
CA LEU A 338 19.75 -27.05 -9.66
C LEU A 338 18.68 -27.49 -10.67
N PHE A 339 19.06 -27.72 -11.92
CA PHE A 339 18.12 -28.25 -12.91
C PHE A 339 17.68 -29.68 -12.63
N THR A 340 18.56 -30.51 -12.06
CA THR A 340 18.20 -31.87 -11.64
C THR A 340 17.22 -31.81 -10.47
N LEU A 341 17.49 -30.95 -9.49
CA LEU A 341 16.59 -30.69 -8.35
C LEU A 341 15.24 -30.15 -8.80
N ASN A 342 15.18 -29.29 -9.81
CA ASN A 342 13.92 -28.78 -10.39
C ASN A 342 12.98 -29.90 -10.86
N SER A 343 13.53 -30.99 -11.38
CA SER A 343 12.71 -32.13 -11.83
C SER A 343 12.20 -33.01 -10.69
N GLN A 344 12.83 -32.92 -9.52
CA GLN A 344 12.58 -33.79 -8.38
C GLN A 344 11.73 -33.12 -7.28
N ILE A 345 11.94 -31.82 -7.04
CA ILE A 345 11.23 -31.05 -6.02
C ILE A 345 9.82 -30.74 -6.51
N LYS A 346 8.81 -31.15 -5.73
CA LYS A 346 7.39 -30.85 -5.98
C LYS A 346 6.71 -30.04 -4.86
N GLU A 347 7.44 -29.78 -3.78
CA GLU A 347 6.94 -29.02 -2.64
C GLU A 347 7.06 -27.50 -2.92
N SER A 348 5.97 -26.75 -2.77
CA SER A 348 5.91 -25.34 -3.13
C SER A 348 6.88 -24.43 -2.35
N THR A 349 7.23 -24.79 -1.11
CA THR A 349 8.17 -24.03 -0.26
C THR A 349 9.59 -24.16 -0.80
N LEU A 350 10.02 -25.39 -1.11
CA LEU A 350 11.31 -25.70 -1.70
C LEU A 350 11.42 -25.17 -3.13
N GLU A 351 10.34 -25.20 -3.90
CA GLU A 351 10.27 -24.59 -5.24
C GLU A 351 10.54 -23.08 -5.19
N MET A 352 10.00 -22.38 -4.18
CA MET A 352 10.30 -20.96 -3.94
C MET A 352 11.78 -20.73 -3.63
N PHE A 353 12.39 -21.58 -2.78
CA PHE A 353 13.83 -21.51 -2.52
C PHE A 353 14.65 -21.78 -3.78
N LEU A 354 14.30 -22.81 -4.55
CA LEU A 354 14.95 -23.15 -5.82
C LEU A 354 14.91 -21.99 -6.80
N SER A 355 13.76 -21.35 -6.99
CA SER A 355 13.62 -20.19 -7.88
C SER A 355 14.50 -19.02 -7.43
N ARG A 356 14.53 -18.74 -6.12
CA ARG A 356 15.41 -17.71 -5.55
C ARG A 356 16.89 -18.05 -5.73
N ILE A 357 17.26 -19.33 -5.63
CA ILE A 357 18.63 -19.79 -5.83
C ILE A 357 19.02 -19.71 -7.30
N LEU A 358 18.13 -20.05 -8.25
CA LEU A 358 18.33 -19.83 -9.68
C LEU A 358 18.50 -18.34 -10.02
N ALA A 359 17.71 -17.46 -9.39
CA ALA A 359 17.88 -16.02 -9.52
C ALA A 359 19.24 -15.55 -8.95
N SER A 360 19.67 -16.10 -7.81
CA SER A 360 21.01 -15.83 -7.26
C SER A 360 22.10 -16.35 -8.20
N TRP A 361 21.92 -17.53 -8.78
CA TRP A 361 22.87 -18.14 -9.70
C TRP A 361 23.06 -17.27 -10.95
N THR A 362 21.96 -16.81 -11.55
CA THR A 362 22.04 -15.92 -12.74
C THR A 362 22.74 -14.60 -12.41
N ASN A 363 22.60 -14.06 -11.18
CA ASN A 363 23.37 -12.89 -10.75
C ASN A 363 24.87 -13.21 -10.59
N SER A 364 25.21 -14.34 -9.95
CA SER A 364 26.61 -14.77 -9.83
C SER A 364 27.25 -15.04 -11.20
N ALA A 365 26.47 -15.56 -12.16
CA ALA A 365 26.92 -15.78 -13.53
C ALA A 365 27.23 -14.46 -14.26
N ILE A 366 26.41 -13.42 -14.07
CA ILE A 366 26.69 -12.07 -14.59
C ILE A 366 28.02 -11.54 -14.03
N GLN A 367 28.24 -11.66 -12.71
CA GLN A 367 29.48 -11.22 -12.06
C GLN A 367 30.71 -11.97 -12.58
N ALA A 368 30.59 -13.29 -12.78
CA ALA A 368 31.67 -14.10 -13.33
C ALA A 368 31.99 -13.73 -14.78
N LEU A 369 30.99 -13.38 -15.60
CA LEU A 369 31.14 -13.12 -17.03
C LEU A 369 32.04 -11.92 -17.35
N GLU A 370 32.12 -10.90 -16.48
CA GLU A 370 32.88 -9.65 -16.69
C GLU A 370 34.38 -9.88 -16.93
N SER A 371 34.96 -10.97 -16.42
CA SER A 371 36.39 -11.31 -16.53
C SER A 371 36.66 -12.77 -16.93
N SER A 372 35.67 -13.41 -17.54
CA SER A 372 35.63 -14.86 -17.81
C SER A 372 36.38 -15.34 -19.04
N SER A 373 36.62 -16.66 -19.09
CA SER A 373 37.13 -17.39 -20.24
C SER A 373 36.14 -17.47 -21.41
N LEU A 374 36.64 -17.69 -22.62
CA LEU A 374 35.81 -17.92 -23.81
C LEU A 374 34.87 -19.14 -23.65
N SER A 375 35.32 -20.20 -22.97
CA SER A 375 34.48 -21.39 -22.70
C SER A 375 33.27 -21.09 -21.82
N LEU A 376 33.39 -20.19 -20.84
CA LEU A 376 32.24 -19.77 -20.05
C LEU A 376 31.29 -18.90 -20.87
N LYS A 377 31.84 -18.00 -21.71
CA LYS A 377 31.02 -17.18 -22.61
C LYS A 377 30.22 -18.03 -23.60
N ASP A 378 30.82 -19.09 -24.13
CA ASP A 378 30.15 -20.03 -25.03
C ASP A 378 29.05 -20.85 -24.33
N SER A 379 29.27 -21.23 -23.06
CA SER A 379 28.29 -22.02 -22.30
C SER A 379 27.12 -21.19 -21.75
N LEU A 380 27.28 -19.86 -21.65
CA LEU A 380 26.27 -18.94 -21.12
C LEU A 380 25.66 -18.01 -22.19
N ASN A 381 26.02 -18.17 -23.46
CA ASN A 381 25.38 -17.41 -24.55
C ASN A 381 23.90 -17.78 -24.71
N GLY A 382 23.13 -16.95 -25.41
CA GLY A 382 21.69 -17.14 -25.61
C GLY A 382 21.31 -18.48 -26.27
N ASN A 383 22.19 -19.04 -27.10
CA ASN A 383 21.97 -20.29 -27.81
C ASN A 383 22.37 -21.54 -27.00
N SER A 384 22.96 -21.35 -25.82
CA SER A 384 23.42 -22.42 -24.95
C SER A 384 22.26 -23.29 -24.43
N SER A 385 22.58 -24.52 -24.06
CA SER A 385 21.61 -25.41 -23.39
C SER A 385 21.18 -24.89 -22.03
N ILE A 386 22.05 -24.15 -21.33
CA ILE A 386 21.74 -23.60 -20.00
C ILE A 386 20.70 -22.50 -20.13
N VAL A 387 20.91 -21.53 -21.02
CA VAL A 387 19.93 -20.45 -21.25
C VAL A 387 18.59 -21.00 -21.72
N ARG A 388 18.58 -22.00 -22.61
CA ARG A 388 17.34 -22.66 -23.05
C ARG A 388 16.56 -23.27 -21.88
N ARG A 389 17.23 -24.01 -20.99
CA ARG A 389 16.59 -24.59 -19.80
C ARG A 389 16.11 -23.53 -18.80
N LEU A 390 16.82 -22.40 -18.67
CA LEU A 390 16.35 -21.27 -17.85
C LEU A 390 15.10 -20.62 -18.45
N LEU A 391 15.03 -20.47 -19.78
CA LEU A 391 13.84 -19.96 -20.46
C LEU A 391 12.65 -20.92 -20.30
N GLU A 392 12.87 -22.24 -20.47
CA GLU A 392 11.86 -23.27 -20.18
C GLU A 392 11.34 -23.19 -18.74
N TYR A 393 12.25 -22.97 -17.78
CA TYR A 393 11.88 -22.75 -16.39
C TYR A 393 11.01 -21.49 -16.21
N VAL A 394 11.38 -20.37 -16.82
CA VAL A 394 10.58 -19.12 -16.78
C VAL A 394 9.19 -19.37 -17.36
N TYR A 395 9.06 -19.96 -18.55
CA TYR A 395 7.77 -20.22 -19.19
C TYR A 395 6.88 -21.19 -18.42
N THR A 396 7.47 -22.10 -17.64
CA THR A 396 6.70 -23.02 -16.81
C THR A 396 6.15 -22.33 -15.55
N HIS A 397 6.87 -21.34 -14.98
CA HIS A 397 6.57 -20.79 -13.65
C HIS A 397 6.14 -19.32 -13.62
N TRP A 398 6.16 -18.61 -14.76
CA TRP A 398 5.80 -17.19 -14.83
C TRP A 398 4.33 -16.86 -14.48
N GLU A 399 3.46 -17.88 -14.47
CA GLU A 399 2.04 -17.78 -14.10
C GLU A 399 1.71 -18.53 -12.82
N HIS A 400 2.74 -18.90 -12.05
CA HIS A 400 2.55 -19.62 -10.79
C HIS A 400 1.68 -18.81 -9.82
N PRO A 401 0.78 -19.45 -9.04
CA PRO A 401 -0.10 -18.75 -8.08
C PRO A 401 0.64 -17.96 -7.00
N LEU A 402 1.88 -18.37 -6.67
CA LEU A 402 2.74 -17.66 -5.72
C LEU A 402 3.42 -16.45 -6.38
N ASP A 403 3.09 -15.26 -5.87
CA ASP A 403 3.63 -13.99 -6.40
C ASP A 403 5.16 -13.89 -6.30
N ALA A 404 5.74 -14.43 -5.22
CA ALA A 404 7.19 -14.47 -5.03
C ALA A 404 7.91 -15.22 -6.17
N LEU A 405 7.32 -16.32 -6.66
CA LEU A 405 7.86 -17.10 -7.78
C LEU A 405 7.79 -16.30 -9.08
N ARG A 406 6.67 -15.64 -9.36
CA ARG A 406 6.54 -14.77 -10.55
C ARG A 406 7.60 -13.67 -10.54
N HIS A 407 7.86 -13.05 -9.39
CA HIS A 407 8.93 -12.06 -9.27
C HIS A 407 10.33 -12.66 -9.51
N GLN A 408 10.61 -13.88 -9.04
CA GLN A 408 11.88 -14.55 -9.35
C GLN A 408 12.01 -14.86 -10.84
N THR A 409 10.96 -15.35 -11.51
CA THR A 409 11.01 -15.61 -12.96
C THR A 409 11.29 -14.34 -13.77
N LYS A 410 10.75 -13.19 -13.37
CA LYS A 410 11.09 -11.88 -13.97
C LYS A 410 12.58 -11.55 -13.81
N ILE A 411 13.14 -11.76 -12.62
CA ILE A 411 14.58 -11.52 -12.36
C ILE A 411 15.42 -12.44 -13.24
N ILE A 412 15.12 -13.74 -13.24
CA ILE A 412 15.83 -14.75 -14.04
C ILE A 412 15.79 -14.35 -15.52
N PHE A 413 14.62 -14.01 -16.06
CA PHE A 413 14.49 -13.58 -17.46
C PHE A 413 15.32 -12.34 -17.77
N ARG A 414 15.28 -11.30 -16.91
CA ARG A 414 16.12 -10.10 -17.09
C ARG A 414 17.60 -10.45 -17.05
N ASN A 415 18.02 -11.33 -16.14
CA ASN A 415 19.40 -11.73 -16.00
C ASN A 415 19.88 -12.55 -17.21
N ILE A 416 19.03 -13.38 -17.81
CA ILE A 416 19.35 -14.08 -19.07
C ILE A 416 19.71 -13.07 -20.18
N LEU A 417 18.94 -11.99 -20.32
CA LEU A 417 19.21 -10.95 -21.30
C LEU A 417 20.58 -10.29 -21.04
N GLN A 418 20.87 -9.96 -19.78
CA GLN A 418 22.16 -9.38 -19.37
C GLN A 418 23.35 -10.33 -19.55
N MET A 419 23.19 -11.62 -19.22
CA MET A 419 24.19 -12.64 -19.48
C MET A 419 24.53 -12.69 -20.97
N HIS A 420 23.51 -12.71 -21.84
CA HIS A 420 23.74 -12.70 -23.27
C HIS A 420 24.52 -11.46 -23.74
N GLN A 421 24.25 -10.29 -23.16
CA GLN A 421 25.01 -9.06 -23.44
C GLN A 421 26.50 -9.24 -23.21
N LEU A 422 26.86 -9.77 -22.03
CA LEU A 422 28.25 -9.88 -21.57
C LEU A 422 29.01 -10.98 -22.32
N THR A 423 28.29 -11.97 -22.87
CA THR A 423 28.89 -12.98 -23.75
C THR A 423 29.23 -12.45 -25.15
N ARG A 424 28.70 -11.29 -25.54
CA ARG A 424 28.96 -10.68 -26.86
C ARG A 424 30.26 -9.86 -26.79
N GLU A 425 31.13 -10.04 -27.78
CA GLU A 425 32.32 -9.19 -27.91
C GLU A 425 31.92 -7.72 -28.16
N GLU A 426 32.69 -6.77 -27.62
CA GLU A 426 32.47 -5.31 -27.66
C GLU A 426 32.44 -4.69 -29.08
N SER A 427 32.50 -5.49 -30.13
CA SER A 427 32.57 -5.05 -31.52
C SER A 427 31.19 -4.67 -32.06
N GLY A 428 30.68 -3.51 -31.60
CA GLY A 428 29.84 -2.56 -32.36
C GLY A 428 28.63 -3.10 -33.13
N SER A 429 28.17 -4.31 -32.83
CA SER A 429 27.14 -4.99 -33.59
C SER A 429 25.77 -4.46 -33.17
N ASP A 430 25.00 -3.97 -34.14
CA ASP A 430 23.63 -3.51 -33.92
C ASP A 430 22.84 -4.56 -33.11
N LEU A 431 22.20 -4.15 -32.01
CA LEU A 431 21.31 -5.02 -31.23
C LEU A 431 20.16 -5.54 -32.10
N ALA A 432 19.82 -4.82 -33.17
CA ALA A 432 18.83 -5.23 -34.15
C ALA A 432 19.22 -6.45 -34.99
N ALA A 433 20.52 -6.80 -35.06
CA ALA A 433 21.03 -7.96 -35.79
C ALA A 433 21.25 -9.20 -34.89
N ASP A 434 20.87 -9.13 -33.62
CA ASP A 434 21.01 -10.24 -32.68
C ASP A 434 19.94 -11.30 -32.93
N ARG A 435 20.39 -12.46 -33.41
CA ARG A 435 19.53 -13.60 -33.75
C ARG A 435 18.79 -14.17 -32.54
N PHE A 436 19.44 -14.26 -31.37
CA PHE A 436 18.81 -14.81 -30.18
C PHE A 436 17.69 -13.89 -29.70
N ILE A 437 17.93 -12.58 -29.66
CA ILE A 437 16.93 -11.59 -29.28
C ILE A 437 15.78 -11.54 -30.27
N PHE A 438 16.06 -11.65 -31.57
CA PHE A 438 15.03 -11.75 -32.61
C PHE A 438 14.13 -12.97 -32.41
N GLU A 439 14.71 -14.18 -32.27
CA GLU A 439 13.96 -15.43 -32.07
C GLU A 439 13.17 -15.40 -30.74
N LEU A 440 13.76 -14.84 -29.68
CA LEU A 440 13.09 -14.67 -28.39
C LEU A 440 11.91 -13.69 -28.47
N THR A 441 12.07 -12.59 -29.20
CA THR A 441 10.99 -11.61 -29.40
C THR A 441 9.88 -12.21 -30.25
N GLU A 442 10.21 -12.89 -31.34
CA GLU A 442 9.24 -13.56 -32.22
C GLU A 442 8.45 -14.62 -31.45
N SER A 443 9.12 -15.50 -30.70
CA SER A 443 8.46 -16.54 -29.91
C SER A 443 7.50 -15.96 -28.86
N LEU A 444 7.89 -14.90 -28.15
CA LEU A 444 7.00 -14.22 -27.20
C LEU A 444 5.81 -13.54 -27.90
N LEU A 445 6.01 -12.96 -29.08
CA LEU A 445 4.92 -12.33 -29.84
C LEU A 445 3.91 -13.36 -30.39
N GLN A 446 4.36 -14.56 -30.77
CA GLN A 446 3.49 -15.64 -31.25
C GLN A 446 2.59 -16.25 -30.16
N LEU A 447 2.96 -16.13 -28.88
CA LEU A 447 2.12 -16.61 -27.77
C LEU A 447 0.79 -15.86 -27.69
N GLU A 448 -0.24 -16.52 -27.16
CA GLU A 448 -1.54 -15.87 -26.92
C GLU A 448 -1.43 -14.75 -25.88
N TRP A 449 -2.16 -13.65 -26.11
CA TRP A 449 -2.18 -12.51 -25.19
C TRP A 449 -2.85 -12.81 -23.83
N HIS A 450 -3.56 -13.92 -23.69
CA HIS A 450 -4.11 -14.34 -22.40
C HIS A 450 -3.04 -14.83 -21.41
N SER A 451 -1.82 -15.09 -21.89
CA SER A 451 -0.70 -15.42 -21.01
C SER A 451 -0.20 -14.17 -20.27
N LYS A 452 -0.42 -14.13 -18.96
CA LYS A 452 -0.03 -13.01 -18.08
C LYS A 452 1.50 -12.89 -17.97
N GLY A 453 2.22 -14.01 -18.01
CA GLY A 453 3.68 -14.03 -17.94
C GLY A 453 4.34 -13.31 -19.12
N LYS A 454 3.74 -13.41 -20.32
CA LYS A 454 4.18 -12.76 -21.57
C LYS A 454 4.40 -11.26 -21.39
N TYR A 455 3.48 -10.56 -20.72
CA TYR A 455 3.58 -9.11 -20.53
C TYR A 455 4.83 -8.69 -19.74
N THR A 456 5.20 -9.50 -18.75
CA THR A 456 6.38 -9.23 -17.92
C THR A 456 7.67 -9.43 -18.71
N CYS A 457 7.76 -10.51 -19.49
CA CYS A 457 8.91 -10.79 -20.35
C CYS A 457 9.06 -9.74 -21.47
N LEU A 458 7.96 -9.35 -22.13
CA LEU A 458 7.98 -8.27 -23.12
C LEU A 458 8.42 -6.94 -22.48
N GLY A 459 7.97 -6.64 -21.27
CA GLY A 459 8.43 -5.45 -20.53
C GLY A 459 9.94 -5.47 -20.30
N CYS A 460 10.51 -6.61 -19.90
CA CYS A 460 11.96 -6.76 -19.75
C CYS A 460 12.72 -6.62 -21.08
N LEU A 461 12.16 -7.12 -22.19
CA LEU A 461 12.75 -6.92 -23.52
C LEU A 461 12.72 -5.44 -23.95
N VAL A 462 11.64 -4.73 -23.65
CA VAL A 462 11.55 -3.28 -23.91
C VAL A 462 12.59 -2.51 -23.11
N ASP A 463 12.80 -2.85 -21.84
CA ASP A 463 13.82 -2.19 -21.02
C ASP A 463 15.24 -2.45 -21.54
N TYR A 464 15.47 -3.64 -22.12
CA TYR A 464 16.79 -4.11 -22.55
C TYR A 464 17.14 -3.73 -24.01
N VAL A 465 16.33 -4.15 -24.99
CA VAL A 465 16.55 -3.90 -26.43
C VAL A 465 15.94 -2.57 -26.87
N GLY A 466 14.86 -2.17 -26.19
CA GLY A 466 13.98 -1.07 -26.58
C GLY A 466 12.85 -1.45 -27.50
N ILE A 467 11.86 -0.57 -27.53
CA ILE A 467 10.60 -0.78 -28.24
C ILE A 467 10.71 -0.72 -29.77
N GLU A 468 11.71 -0.04 -30.32
CA GLU A 468 11.85 0.11 -31.79
C GLU A 468 12.02 -1.24 -32.49
N HIS A 469 12.85 -2.12 -31.93
CA HIS A 469 13.05 -3.48 -32.47
C HIS A 469 11.77 -4.32 -32.39
N ILE A 470 10.96 -4.13 -31.35
CA ILE A 470 9.70 -4.85 -31.19
C ILE A 470 8.66 -4.30 -32.19
N LEU A 471 8.61 -2.98 -32.41
CA LEU A 471 7.71 -2.34 -33.37
C LEU A 471 8.08 -2.64 -34.82
N THR A 472 9.36 -2.86 -35.16
CA THR A 472 9.74 -3.28 -36.52
C THR A 472 9.25 -4.69 -36.82
N LEU A 473 9.23 -5.59 -35.82
CA LEU A 473 8.71 -6.94 -35.96
C LEU A 473 7.17 -6.96 -35.99
N ALA A 474 6.51 -6.21 -35.12
CA ALA A 474 5.06 -6.14 -35.09
C ALA A 474 4.54 -4.72 -34.76
N LYS A 475 4.24 -3.96 -35.80
CA LYS A 475 3.71 -2.59 -35.71
C LYS A 475 2.34 -2.51 -35.02
N THR A 476 1.55 -3.58 -35.06
CA THR A 476 0.18 -3.65 -34.53
C THR A 476 0.10 -4.09 -33.07
N ILE A 477 1.23 -4.26 -32.37
CA ILE A 477 1.23 -4.62 -30.95
C ILE A 477 0.36 -3.69 -30.08
N PRO A 478 0.43 -2.35 -30.23
CA PRO A 478 -0.38 -1.46 -29.40
C PRO A 478 -1.88 -1.72 -29.56
N SER A 479 -2.37 -1.95 -30.79
CA SER A 479 -3.79 -2.25 -31.03
C SER A 479 -4.17 -3.61 -30.47
N GLN A 480 -3.34 -4.64 -30.65
CA GLN A 480 -3.58 -5.99 -30.12
C GLN A 480 -3.67 -6.01 -28.59
N ILE A 481 -2.79 -5.29 -27.88
CA ILE A 481 -2.84 -5.24 -26.42
C ILE A 481 -4.11 -4.51 -25.96
N LEU A 482 -4.46 -3.39 -26.60
CA LEU A 482 -5.67 -2.65 -26.25
C LEU A 482 -6.97 -3.43 -26.57
N GLU A 483 -6.97 -4.29 -27.59
CA GLU A 483 -8.08 -5.21 -27.90
C GLU A 483 -8.38 -6.16 -26.73
N VAL A 484 -7.34 -6.66 -26.07
CA VAL A 484 -7.43 -7.62 -24.96
C VAL A 484 -7.86 -6.96 -23.65
N MET A 485 -7.77 -5.63 -23.53
CA MET A 485 -8.21 -4.88 -22.35
C MET A 485 -9.72 -4.92 -22.10
N GLY A 486 -10.52 -5.67 -22.88
CA GLY A 486 -11.89 -6.03 -22.51
C GLY A 486 -11.98 -7.03 -21.35
N ASP A 487 -10.92 -7.81 -21.07
CA ASP A 487 -10.85 -8.73 -19.94
C ASP A 487 -10.22 -8.05 -18.72
N GLN A 488 -11.02 -7.86 -17.66
CA GLN A 488 -10.61 -7.23 -16.41
C GLN A 488 -9.34 -7.86 -15.79
N SER A 489 -9.13 -9.16 -15.98
CA SER A 489 -7.98 -9.88 -15.40
C SER A 489 -6.65 -9.54 -16.06
N LEU A 490 -6.68 -9.02 -17.29
CA LEU A 490 -5.50 -8.67 -18.11
C LEU A 490 -5.21 -7.17 -18.10
N VAL A 491 -6.19 -6.32 -17.77
CA VAL A 491 -6.07 -4.86 -17.76
C VAL A 491 -4.83 -4.32 -17.04
N PRO A 492 -4.46 -4.78 -15.82
CA PRO A 492 -3.25 -4.28 -15.15
C PRO A 492 -1.96 -4.60 -15.93
N TYR A 493 -1.83 -5.84 -16.41
CA TYR A 493 -0.64 -6.29 -17.14
C TYR A 493 -0.51 -5.60 -18.50
N ALA A 494 -1.62 -5.47 -19.22
CA ALA A 494 -1.69 -4.76 -20.50
C ALA A 494 -1.34 -3.27 -20.34
N SER A 495 -1.93 -2.61 -19.34
CA SER A 495 -1.67 -1.20 -19.04
C SER A 495 -0.22 -0.94 -18.64
N ASP A 496 0.37 -1.80 -17.80
CA ASP A 496 1.76 -1.67 -17.37
C ASP A 496 2.75 -1.90 -18.53
N LEU A 497 2.50 -2.89 -19.39
CA LEU A 497 3.34 -3.11 -20.58
C LEU A 497 3.27 -1.93 -21.55
N LEU A 498 2.06 -1.48 -21.89
CA LEU A 498 1.90 -0.33 -22.78
C LEU A 498 2.59 0.92 -22.22
N GLU A 499 2.52 1.13 -20.90
CA GLU A 499 3.22 2.23 -20.23
C GLU A 499 4.73 2.18 -20.39
N THR A 500 5.33 1.01 -20.14
CA THR A 500 6.76 0.79 -20.38
C THR A 500 7.12 1.06 -21.85
N MET A 501 6.30 0.56 -22.77
CA MET A 501 6.53 0.71 -24.21
C MET A 501 6.46 2.17 -24.69
N PHE A 502 5.39 2.91 -24.38
CA PHE A 502 5.25 4.29 -24.88
C PHE A 502 6.23 5.25 -24.21
N LYS A 503 6.65 5.00 -22.95
CA LYS A 503 7.68 5.79 -22.26
C LYS A 503 9.05 5.59 -22.90
N ASN A 504 9.41 4.33 -23.18
CA ASN A 504 10.64 3.98 -23.89
C ASN A 504 10.64 4.53 -25.33
N HIS A 505 9.50 4.46 -26.04
CA HIS A 505 9.40 4.99 -27.41
C HIS A 505 9.60 6.50 -27.43
N LYS A 506 8.97 7.21 -26.47
CA LYS A 506 9.10 8.67 -26.34
C LYS A 506 10.55 9.08 -26.04
N SER A 507 11.24 8.41 -25.12
CA SER A 507 12.62 8.76 -24.79
C SER A 507 13.57 8.56 -25.97
N ARG A 508 13.41 7.46 -26.73
CA ARG A 508 14.22 7.18 -27.92
C ARG A 508 13.96 8.14 -29.06
N LEU A 509 12.71 8.37 -29.43
CA LEU A 509 12.38 9.31 -30.50
C LEU A 509 12.89 10.72 -30.21
N LYS A 510 12.75 11.20 -28.96
CA LYS A 510 13.30 12.49 -28.52
C LYS A 510 14.82 12.58 -28.66
N SER A 511 15.53 11.46 -28.52
CA SER A 511 16.99 11.43 -28.64
C SER A 511 17.48 11.41 -30.10
N GLN A 512 16.65 10.90 -31.03
CA GLN A 512 17.02 10.71 -32.44
C GLN A 512 16.70 11.92 -33.33
N THR A 513 15.66 12.71 -33.00
CA THR A 513 15.20 13.82 -33.85
C THR A 513 15.31 15.17 -33.12
N VAL A 514 15.95 16.14 -33.78
CA VAL A 514 16.04 17.53 -33.27
C VAL A 514 14.72 18.29 -33.43
N ASP A 515 13.91 17.93 -34.44
CA ASP A 515 12.62 18.57 -34.74
C ASP A 515 11.43 17.89 -34.05
N SER A 516 10.32 18.62 -33.86
CA SER A 516 9.08 18.15 -33.22
C SER A 516 8.29 17.07 -33.99
N THR A 517 8.82 16.56 -35.11
CA THR A 517 8.18 15.55 -35.96
C THR A 517 8.06 14.18 -35.31
N TRP A 518 8.80 13.91 -34.22
CA TRP A 518 8.65 12.67 -33.45
C TRP A 518 7.26 12.50 -32.83
N ILE A 519 6.59 13.62 -32.54
CA ILE A 519 5.27 13.61 -31.88
C ILE A 519 4.25 12.93 -32.77
N ASP A 520 4.28 13.20 -34.08
CA ASP A 520 3.34 12.62 -35.05
C ASP A 520 3.48 11.10 -35.13
N LYS A 521 4.71 10.58 -35.20
CA LYS A 521 4.97 9.13 -35.19
C LYS A 521 4.52 8.47 -33.89
N TRP A 522 4.75 9.15 -32.76
CA TRP A 522 4.33 8.66 -31.46
C TRP A 522 2.79 8.64 -31.34
N HIS A 523 2.11 9.68 -31.85
CA HIS A 523 0.64 9.74 -31.92
C HIS A 523 0.05 8.68 -32.85
N GLU A 524 0.65 8.45 -34.01
CA GLU A 524 0.24 7.36 -34.93
C GLU A 524 0.31 5.99 -34.22
N THR A 525 1.40 5.74 -33.48
CA THR A 525 1.63 4.43 -32.84
C THR A 525 0.74 4.19 -31.61
N TRP A 526 0.58 5.19 -30.74
CA TRP A 526 -0.03 4.99 -29.40
C TRP A 526 -1.39 5.65 -29.24
N VAL A 527 -1.62 6.80 -29.89
CA VAL A 527 -2.87 7.56 -29.73
C VAL A 527 -3.92 7.13 -30.75
N SER A 528 -3.54 6.81 -31.98
CA SER A 528 -4.51 6.40 -33.01
C SER A 528 -5.26 5.10 -32.66
N PRO A 529 -4.58 4.02 -32.18
CA PRO A 529 -5.27 2.81 -31.72
C PRO A 529 -6.18 3.06 -30.51
N LEU A 530 -5.76 3.95 -29.61
CA LEU A 530 -6.57 4.39 -28.48
C LEU A 530 -7.87 5.07 -28.94
N LEU A 531 -7.76 6.04 -29.86
CA LEU A 531 -8.92 6.77 -30.39
C LEU A 531 -9.90 5.84 -31.10
N PHE A 532 -9.39 4.84 -31.83
CA PHE A 532 -10.20 3.80 -32.45
C PHE A 532 -11.05 3.05 -31.42
N ILE A 533 -10.44 2.56 -30.33
CA ILE A 533 -11.15 1.82 -29.28
C ILE A 533 -12.12 2.71 -28.49
N LEU A 534 -11.74 3.97 -28.22
CA LEU A 534 -12.64 4.92 -27.57
C LEU A 534 -13.88 5.26 -28.42
N CYS A 535 -13.78 5.18 -29.75
CA CYS A 535 -14.91 5.40 -30.65
C CYS A 535 -15.73 4.11 -30.84
N GLU A 536 -15.08 2.99 -31.16
CA GLU A 536 -15.74 1.79 -31.70
C GLU A 536 -15.77 0.60 -30.74
N GLY A 537 -14.97 0.61 -29.67
CA GLY A 537 -14.86 -0.50 -28.71
C GLY A 537 -16.13 -0.80 -27.90
N ASN A 538 -16.12 -1.94 -27.22
CA ASN A 538 -17.19 -2.36 -26.31
C ASN A 538 -17.20 -1.50 -25.02
N LEU A 539 -18.32 -1.51 -24.28
CA LEU A 539 -18.48 -0.68 -23.08
C LEU A 539 -17.40 -0.95 -22.02
N ASP A 540 -17.14 -2.22 -21.71
CA ASP A 540 -16.15 -2.61 -20.69
C ASP A 540 -14.73 -2.20 -21.10
N GLN A 541 -14.36 -2.53 -22.35
CA GLN A 541 -13.07 -2.15 -22.93
C GLN A 541 -12.85 -0.63 -22.90
N LYS A 542 -13.88 0.16 -23.27
CA LYS A 542 -13.83 1.63 -23.20
C LYS A 542 -13.59 2.10 -21.76
N SER A 543 -14.34 1.57 -20.79
CA SER A 543 -14.17 1.93 -19.38
C SER A 543 -12.75 1.63 -18.90
N TYR A 544 -12.25 0.42 -19.14
CA TYR A 544 -10.91 0.02 -18.68
C TYR A 544 -9.79 0.81 -19.35
N VAL A 545 -9.92 1.14 -20.64
CA VAL A 545 -8.94 1.98 -21.34
C VAL A 545 -8.97 3.43 -20.80
N ILE A 546 -10.15 3.98 -20.51
CA ILE A 546 -10.32 5.31 -19.91
C ILE A 546 -9.73 5.37 -18.49
N ASP A 547 -9.91 4.31 -17.71
CA ASP A 547 -9.50 4.26 -16.29
C ASP A 547 -8.02 3.92 -16.12
N TYR A 548 -7.46 3.01 -16.93
CA TYR A 548 -6.11 2.46 -16.73
C TYR A 548 -5.06 2.91 -17.74
N TYR A 549 -5.42 3.22 -18.98
CA TYR A 549 -4.45 3.54 -20.04
C TYR A 549 -4.37 5.04 -20.33
N LEU A 550 -5.52 5.68 -20.58
CA LEU A 550 -5.61 7.09 -20.93
C LEU A 550 -4.91 8.02 -19.91
N PRO A 551 -5.04 7.84 -18.58
CA PRO A 551 -4.33 8.68 -17.62
C PRO A 551 -2.81 8.54 -17.72
N LYS A 552 -2.31 7.31 -17.89
CA LYS A 552 -0.88 7.04 -18.01
C LYS A 552 -0.30 7.66 -19.29
N LEU A 553 -1.06 7.62 -20.39
CA LEU A 553 -0.69 8.24 -21.66
C LEU A 553 -0.61 9.77 -21.54
N LEU A 554 -1.63 10.41 -20.94
CA LEU A 554 -1.65 11.87 -20.76
C LEU A 554 -0.57 12.34 -19.77
N ASN A 555 -0.31 11.58 -18.71
CA ASN A 555 0.81 11.83 -17.80
C ASN A 555 2.16 11.76 -18.52
N CYS A 556 2.30 10.87 -19.49
CA CYS A 556 3.52 10.77 -20.28
C CYS A 556 3.66 11.92 -21.27
N ASN A 557 2.61 12.27 -22.01
CA ASN A 557 2.63 13.34 -23.00
C ASN A 557 1.33 14.18 -23.01
N PRO A 558 1.25 15.26 -22.21
CA PRO A 558 0.06 16.10 -22.10
C PRO A 558 -0.36 16.78 -23.43
N GLU A 559 0.62 17.10 -24.29
CA GLU A 559 0.39 17.70 -25.62
C GLU A 559 -0.49 16.81 -26.53
N SER A 560 -0.58 15.52 -26.24
CA SER A 560 -1.44 14.59 -27.00
C SER A 560 -2.92 14.94 -26.89
N LEU A 561 -3.33 15.64 -25.83
CA LEU A 561 -4.73 16.03 -25.65
C LEU A 561 -5.24 16.92 -26.78
N SER A 562 -4.46 17.92 -27.22
CA SER A 562 -4.88 18.83 -28.30
C SER A 562 -5.03 18.08 -29.63
N TYR A 563 -4.11 17.14 -29.91
CA TYR A 563 -4.18 16.25 -31.06
C TYR A 563 -5.43 15.36 -31.02
N MET A 564 -5.69 14.71 -29.87
CA MET A 564 -6.88 13.88 -29.67
C MET A 564 -8.17 14.68 -29.86
N VAL A 565 -8.26 15.87 -29.28
CA VAL A 565 -9.42 16.76 -29.42
C VAL A 565 -9.65 17.13 -30.88
N LYS A 566 -8.59 17.53 -31.62
CA LYS A 566 -8.69 17.90 -33.03
C LYS A 566 -9.27 16.76 -33.90
N ILE A 567 -8.78 15.53 -33.70
CA ILE A 567 -9.27 14.36 -34.45
C ILE A 567 -10.71 14.01 -34.08
N LEU A 568 -11.04 14.01 -32.78
CA LEU A 568 -12.37 13.66 -32.30
C LEU A 568 -13.42 14.71 -32.69
N GLN A 569 -13.05 15.99 -32.76
CA GLN A 569 -13.92 17.04 -33.28
C GLN A 569 -14.19 16.88 -34.77
N THR A 570 -13.12 16.71 -35.56
CA THR A 570 -13.25 16.52 -37.01
C THR A 570 -14.14 15.31 -37.34
N SER A 571 -13.99 14.20 -36.60
CA SER A 571 -14.82 13.00 -36.77
C SER A 571 -16.26 13.17 -36.26
N ALA A 572 -16.49 13.99 -35.24
CA ALA A 572 -17.83 14.36 -34.77
C ALA A 572 -18.56 15.34 -35.72
N ASP A 573 -17.80 16.16 -36.45
CA ASP A 573 -18.29 17.13 -37.44
C ASP A 573 -18.62 16.46 -38.79
N ALA A 574 -17.91 15.38 -39.16
CA ALA A 574 -18.03 14.66 -40.44
C ALA A 574 -19.41 14.01 -40.74
N LYS A 575 -20.45 14.29 -39.95
CA LYS A 575 -21.86 14.03 -40.31
C LYS A 575 -22.35 14.90 -41.47
N THR A 576 -21.63 15.96 -41.85
CA THR A 576 -21.82 16.68 -43.11
C THR A 576 -20.77 16.23 -44.11
N GLY A 577 -21.14 15.36 -45.04
CA GLY A 577 -20.21 14.80 -46.01
C GLY A 577 -19.50 15.89 -46.80
N LEU A 578 -18.19 16.07 -46.55
CA LEU A 578 -17.17 16.38 -47.54
C LEU A 578 -15.78 16.23 -46.87
N GLU A 579 -14.92 15.49 -47.57
CA GLU A 579 -13.44 15.43 -47.43
C GLU A 579 -12.85 14.88 -46.13
N SER A 580 -12.74 13.55 -46.09
CA SER A 580 -11.91 12.78 -45.15
C SER A 580 -10.41 12.85 -45.52
N PHE A 581 -9.55 13.08 -44.52
CA PHE A 581 -8.10 12.89 -44.64
C PHE A 581 -7.77 11.42 -44.97
N PRO A 582 -6.83 11.11 -45.90
CA PRO A 582 -6.68 9.74 -46.44
C PRO A 582 -5.91 8.75 -45.56
N SER A 583 -5.36 9.14 -44.41
CA SER A 583 -4.39 8.31 -43.66
C SER A 583 -4.88 7.67 -42.36
N LEU A 584 -6.04 8.08 -41.82
CA LEU A 584 -6.67 7.43 -40.67
C LEU A 584 -8.06 6.96 -41.09
N GLY A 585 -8.32 5.66 -40.98
CA GLY A 585 -9.60 5.04 -41.37
C GLY A 585 -10.82 5.80 -40.84
N SER A 586 -11.89 5.82 -41.64
CA SER A 586 -13.16 6.51 -41.36
C SER A 586 -13.72 6.14 -39.98
N PHE A 587 -13.39 6.92 -38.94
CA PHE A 587 -14.01 6.78 -37.61
C PHE A 587 -15.53 6.92 -37.76
N ALA A 588 -16.29 5.89 -37.37
CA ALA A 588 -17.75 6.01 -37.38
C ALA A 588 -18.18 7.11 -36.39
N SER A 589 -18.88 8.13 -36.89
CA SER A 589 -19.35 9.31 -36.14
C SER A 589 -20.23 9.02 -34.91
N ARG A 590 -20.54 7.75 -34.62
CA ARG A 590 -21.40 7.33 -33.51
C ARG A 590 -20.73 7.44 -32.13
N GLY A 591 -19.41 7.28 -32.05
CA GLY A 591 -18.67 7.24 -30.77
C GLY A 591 -17.81 8.47 -30.45
N ALA A 592 -17.50 9.30 -31.45
CA ALA A 592 -16.51 10.37 -31.34
C ALA A 592 -16.81 11.40 -30.24
N LEU A 593 -18.07 11.82 -30.10
CA LEU A 593 -18.47 12.75 -29.04
C LEU A 593 -18.29 12.14 -27.65
N GLY A 594 -18.60 10.84 -27.48
CA GLY A 594 -18.40 10.14 -26.21
C GLY A 594 -16.92 10.03 -25.85
N ALA A 595 -16.08 9.64 -26.81
CA ALA A 595 -14.64 9.59 -26.66
C ALA A 595 -14.07 10.98 -26.28
N LEU A 596 -14.54 12.04 -26.94
CA LEU A 596 -14.12 13.41 -26.65
C LEU A 596 -14.40 13.80 -25.20
N MET A 597 -15.62 13.54 -24.71
CA MET A 597 -16.01 13.87 -23.34
C MET A 597 -15.24 13.04 -22.31
N ALA A 598 -15.00 11.76 -22.58
CA ALA A 598 -14.16 10.91 -21.73
C ALA A 598 -12.71 11.41 -21.67
N CYS A 599 -12.11 11.75 -22.81
CA CYS A 599 -10.76 12.30 -22.87
C CYS A 599 -10.60 13.58 -22.06
N LEU A 600 -11.55 14.52 -22.21
CA LEU A 600 -11.54 15.78 -21.49
C LEU A 600 -11.76 15.57 -20.00
N ARG A 601 -12.72 14.71 -19.62
CA ARG A 601 -12.99 14.36 -18.22
C ARG A 601 -11.74 13.81 -17.54
N THR A 602 -11.10 12.82 -18.15
CA THR A 602 -9.87 12.21 -17.62
C THR A 602 -8.73 13.23 -17.54
N ALA A 603 -8.56 14.07 -18.56
CA ALA A 603 -7.56 15.12 -18.56
C ALA A 603 -7.76 16.14 -17.43
N ARG A 604 -9.02 16.52 -17.14
CA ARG A 604 -9.36 17.43 -16.03
C ARG A 604 -9.12 16.78 -14.67
N ALA A 605 -9.58 15.54 -14.48
CA ALA A 605 -9.42 14.81 -13.23
C ALA A 605 -7.94 14.62 -12.84
N HIS A 606 -7.05 14.46 -13.82
CA HIS A 606 -5.60 14.30 -13.61
C HIS A 606 -4.82 15.62 -13.68
N GLY A 607 -5.48 16.75 -13.92
CA GLY A 607 -4.84 18.08 -13.87
C GLY A 607 -4.05 18.49 -15.10
N HIS A 608 -4.26 17.82 -16.23
CA HIS A 608 -3.67 18.20 -17.52
C HIS A 608 -4.40 19.41 -18.14
N LEU A 609 -5.64 19.65 -17.72
CA LEU A 609 -6.36 20.89 -17.98
C LEU A 609 -6.17 21.80 -16.77
N GLN A 610 -5.23 22.74 -16.85
CA GLN A 610 -5.05 23.74 -15.79
C GLN A 610 -6.16 24.79 -15.84
N SER A 611 -6.50 25.34 -14.67
CA SER A 611 -7.39 26.51 -14.48
C SER A 611 -6.74 27.83 -14.94
N ALA A 612 -5.98 27.81 -16.04
CA ALA A 612 -5.68 29.03 -16.78
C ALA A 612 -6.88 29.25 -17.70
N THR A 613 -7.57 30.34 -17.46
CA THR A 613 -8.97 30.63 -17.75
C THR A 613 -9.46 30.44 -19.18
N ASP A 614 -8.71 29.91 -20.14
CA ASP A 614 -9.12 29.84 -21.56
C ASP A 614 -8.76 28.52 -22.27
N ALA A 615 -7.88 27.67 -21.70
CA ALA A 615 -7.23 26.61 -22.48
C ALA A 615 -8.15 25.47 -22.98
N TRP A 616 -9.20 25.09 -22.24
CA TRP A 616 -10.17 24.08 -22.73
C TRP A 616 -11.40 24.70 -23.40
N ARG A 617 -11.62 26.01 -23.20
CA ARG A 617 -12.66 26.77 -23.90
C ARG A 617 -12.33 26.88 -25.39
N ASP A 618 -11.04 27.08 -25.70
CA ASP A 618 -10.54 27.07 -27.07
C ASP A 618 -10.58 25.67 -27.68
N LEU A 619 -10.50 24.62 -26.84
CA LEU A 619 -10.52 23.23 -27.30
C LEU A 619 -11.91 22.75 -27.68
N VAL A 620 -13.01 23.18 -27.03
CA VAL A 620 -14.37 22.69 -27.35
C VAL A 620 -15.43 23.79 -27.24
N SER A 621 -16.28 23.90 -28.26
CA SER A 621 -17.39 24.86 -28.28
C SER A 621 -18.51 24.54 -27.28
N SER A 622 -19.16 25.58 -26.75
CA SER A 622 -20.33 25.47 -25.85
C SER A 622 -21.45 24.60 -26.44
N ALA A 623 -21.63 24.63 -27.77
CA ALA A 623 -22.61 23.79 -28.46
C ALA A 623 -22.32 22.29 -28.30
N ARG A 624 -21.03 21.88 -28.37
CA ARG A 624 -20.61 20.49 -28.25
C ARG A 624 -20.76 19.97 -26.82
N ILE A 625 -20.45 20.80 -25.82
CA ILE A 625 -20.71 20.47 -24.41
C ILE A 625 -22.20 20.26 -24.18
N LYS A 626 -23.06 21.19 -24.64
CA LYS A 626 -24.52 21.04 -24.53
C LYS A 626 -25.02 19.76 -25.20
N GLN A 627 -24.52 19.41 -26.40
CA GLN A 627 -24.85 18.15 -27.07
C GLN A 627 -24.47 16.91 -26.23
N GLY A 628 -23.33 16.93 -25.54
CA GLY A 628 -22.92 15.87 -24.61
C GLY A 628 -23.87 15.71 -23.42
N LEU A 629 -24.32 16.84 -22.83
CA LEU A 629 -25.19 16.87 -21.65
C LEU A 629 -26.61 16.33 -21.91
N ILE A 630 -27.11 16.40 -23.15
CA ILE A 630 -28.42 15.86 -23.55
C ILE A 630 -28.31 14.66 -24.51
N HIS A 631 -27.16 14.00 -24.55
CA HIS A 631 -26.91 12.91 -25.48
C HIS A 631 -27.80 11.68 -25.18
N GLN A 632 -28.19 10.94 -26.22
CA GLN A 632 -29.04 9.75 -26.09
C GLN A 632 -28.41 8.69 -25.15
N HIS A 633 -27.11 8.45 -25.28
CA HIS A 633 -26.38 7.51 -24.42
C HIS A 633 -26.08 8.13 -23.05
N CYS A 634 -26.49 7.47 -21.97
CA CYS A 634 -26.27 7.92 -20.59
C CYS A 634 -24.79 8.08 -20.25
N GLN A 635 -23.91 7.18 -20.71
CA GLN A 635 -22.48 7.28 -20.40
C GLN A 635 -21.86 8.59 -20.91
N VAL A 636 -22.21 9.03 -22.13
CA VAL A 636 -21.75 10.32 -22.67
C VAL A 636 -22.23 11.49 -21.81
N ARG A 637 -23.48 11.44 -21.32
CA ARG A 637 -24.02 12.44 -20.41
C ARG A 637 -23.28 12.46 -19.06
N ILE A 638 -22.97 11.28 -18.52
CA ILE A 638 -22.20 11.13 -17.28
C ILE A 638 -20.77 11.63 -17.45
N ASP A 639 -20.11 11.33 -18.57
CA ASP A 639 -18.75 11.80 -18.83
C ASP A 639 -18.72 13.31 -19.04
N THR A 640 -19.74 13.88 -19.69
CA THR A 640 -19.86 15.33 -19.85
C THR A 640 -20.16 16.02 -18.52
N LEU A 641 -21.04 15.45 -17.68
CA LEU A 641 -21.26 15.96 -16.31
C LEU A 641 -20.00 15.82 -15.46
N GLY A 642 -19.29 14.69 -15.58
CA GLY A 642 -18.05 14.41 -14.87
C GLY A 642 -16.95 15.40 -15.23
N LEU A 643 -16.83 15.75 -16.52
CA LEU A 643 -15.96 16.84 -16.98
C LEU A 643 -16.26 18.16 -16.27
N LEU A 644 -17.52 18.47 -15.98
CA LEU A 644 -17.90 19.72 -15.30
C LEU A 644 -17.69 19.64 -13.78
N CYS A 645 -17.91 18.47 -13.17
CA CYS A 645 -17.93 18.30 -11.72
C CYS A 645 -16.58 17.88 -11.11
N GLU A 646 -15.75 17.12 -11.84
CA GLU A 646 -14.49 16.59 -11.34
C GLU A 646 -13.33 17.55 -11.63
N SER A 647 -12.38 17.64 -10.70
CA SER A 647 -11.17 18.45 -10.84
C SER A 647 -10.05 17.83 -10.02
N ASN A 648 -8.80 18.09 -10.44
CA ASN A 648 -7.61 17.73 -9.67
C ASN A 648 -7.46 18.53 -8.36
N ARG A 649 -8.11 19.71 -8.27
CA ARG A 649 -8.06 20.61 -7.12
C ARG A 649 -9.47 20.84 -6.62
N SER A 650 -9.73 20.43 -5.40
CA SER A 650 -11.02 20.63 -4.73
C SER A 650 -11.34 22.10 -4.41
N THR A 651 -10.36 23.00 -4.56
CA THR A 651 -10.49 24.45 -4.40
C THR A 651 -10.57 25.22 -5.73
N GLU A 652 -10.61 24.53 -6.88
CA GLU A 652 -10.77 25.19 -8.19
C GLU A 652 -12.09 25.96 -8.28
N ILE A 653 -12.04 27.21 -8.73
CA ILE A 653 -13.21 28.08 -8.90
C ILE A 653 -14.03 27.61 -10.10
N ILE A 654 -15.35 27.60 -9.96
CA ILE A 654 -16.29 27.24 -11.02
C ILE A 654 -16.68 28.50 -11.78
N SER A 655 -16.58 28.43 -13.11
CA SER A 655 -16.93 29.55 -13.99
C SER A 655 -18.44 29.70 -14.18
N ALA A 656 -18.89 30.90 -14.56
CA ALA A 656 -20.29 31.17 -14.84
C ALA A 656 -20.87 30.32 -15.99
N GLU A 657 -20.05 29.96 -16.99
CA GLU A 657 -20.47 29.09 -18.10
C GLU A 657 -20.71 27.66 -17.62
N GLU A 658 -19.83 27.12 -16.77
CA GLU A 658 -20.01 25.81 -16.18
C GLU A 658 -21.27 25.76 -15.32
N MET A 659 -21.55 26.80 -14.54
CA MET A 659 -22.81 26.94 -13.80
C MET A 659 -24.02 26.86 -14.74
N GLN A 660 -24.00 27.58 -15.86
CA GLN A 660 -25.08 27.54 -16.85
C GLN A 660 -25.23 26.14 -17.48
N TRP A 661 -24.13 25.45 -17.76
CA TRP A 661 -24.15 24.09 -18.29
C TRP A 661 -24.68 23.07 -17.28
N ILE A 662 -24.35 23.22 -15.99
CA ILE A 662 -24.92 22.38 -14.93
C ILE A 662 -26.43 22.61 -14.80
N GLN A 663 -26.89 23.87 -14.85
CA GLN A 663 -28.33 24.17 -14.86
C GLN A 663 -29.01 23.51 -16.07
N PHE A 664 -28.45 23.69 -17.26
CA PHE A 664 -28.93 23.05 -18.48
C PHE A 664 -29.00 21.52 -18.32
N PHE A 665 -28.00 20.88 -17.73
CA PHE A 665 -28.01 19.44 -17.48
C PHE A 665 -29.16 19.01 -16.57
N ILE A 666 -29.38 19.70 -15.45
CA ILE A 666 -30.42 19.36 -14.48
C ILE A 666 -31.81 19.43 -15.12
N THR A 667 -32.06 20.44 -15.97
CA THR A 667 -33.35 20.59 -16.67
C THR A 667 -33.77 19.34 -17.46
N TYR A 668 -32.81 18.60 -18.05
CA TYR A 668 -33.13 17.48 -18.96
C TYR A 668 -32.85 16.08 -18.39
N ASN A 669 -32.17 15.94 -17.24
CA ASN A 669 -31.60 14.65 -16.83
C ASN A 669 -32.12 14.05 -15.51
N LEU A 670 -32.98 14.77 -14.77
CA LEU A 670 -33.53 14.26 -13.50
C LEU A 670 -34.41 13.01 -13.67
N ASN A 671 -35.01 12.78 -14.85
CA ASN A 671 -35.94 11.69 -15.11
C ASN A 671 -35.28 10.37 -15.57
N SER A 672 -33.97 10.18 -15.32
CA SER A 672 -33.23 9.00 -15.77
C SER A 672 -33.75 7.70 -15.16
N GLN A 673 -34.17 6.75 -16.01
CA GLN A 673 -34.80 5.50 -15.57
C GLN A 673 -33.81 4.51 -14.92
N SER A 674 -32.53 4.55 -15.28
CA SER A 674 -31.52 3.64 -14.73
C SER A 674 -31.09 4.06 -13.31
N PRO A 675 -31.23 3.19 -12.29
CA PRO A 675 -30.78 3.47 -10.93
C PRO A 675 -29.28 3.80 -10.85
N GLY A 676 -28.43 3.05 -11.56
CA GLY A 676 -26.99 3.28 -11.58
C GLY A 676 -26.62 4.66 -12.15
N VAL A 677 -27.29 5.08 -13.23
CA VAL A 677 -27.09 6.41 -13.81
C VAL A 677 -27.53 7.51 -12.84
N ARG A 678 -28.67 7.35 -12.15
CA ARG A 678 -29.11 8.31 -11.12
C ARG A 678 -28.06 8.45 -10.02
N GLN A 679 -27.54 7.34 -9.51
CA GLN A 679 -26.53 7.35 -8.47
C GLN A 679 -25.25 8.08 -8.91
N GLN A 680 -24.80 7.85 -10.17
CA GLN A 680 -23.65 8.56 -10.73
C GLN A 680 -23.90 10.07 -10.87
N ILE A 681 -25.08 10.48 -11.35
CA ILE A 681 -25.46 11.91 -11.42
C ILE A 681 -25.40 12.55 -10.03
N CYS A 682 -26.04 11.93 -9.03
CA CYS A 682 -26.06 12.44 -7.67
C CYS A 682 -24.63 12.51 -7.08
N SER A 683 -23.79 11.50 -7.33
CA SER A 683 -22.40 11.48 -6.86
C SER A 683 -21.56 12.61 -7.47
N LEU A 684 -21.68 12.84 -8.78
CA LEU A 684 -20.95 13.91 -9.48
C LEU A 684 -21.40 15.31 -9.00
N LEU A 685 -22.70 15.54 -8.88
CA LEU A 685 -23.22 16.80 -8.35
C LEU A 685 -22.80 17.02 -6.89
N LYS A 686 -22.75 15.95 -6.07
CA LYS A 686 -22.21 16.03 -4.71
C LYS A 686 -20.75 16.49 -4.70
N LYS A 687 -19.90 15.96 -5.59
CA LYS A 687 -18.50 16.42 -5.74
C LYS A 687 -18.44 17.91 -6.13
N LEU A 688 -19.31 18.36 -7.05
CA LEU A 688 -19.41 19.78 -7.43
C LEU A 688 -19.76 20.66 -6.23
N PHE A 689 -20.73 20.26 -5.42
CA PHE A 689 -21.14 21.02 -4.23
C PHE A 689 -20.02 21.08 -3.18
N CYS A 690 -19.29 19.99 -2.94
CA CYS A 690 -18.09 20.01 -2.09
C CYS A 690 -17.04 21.00 -2.63
N ARG A 691 -16.80 21.01 -3.94
CA ARG A 691 -15.87 21.97 -4.57
C ARG A 691 -16.34 23.42 -4.41
N ILE A 692 -17.64 23.71 -4.53
CA ILE A 692 -18.20 25.03 -4.25
C ILE A 692 -17.92 25.44 -2.80
N GLN A 693 -18.17 24.53 -1.85
CA GLN A 693 -17.93 24.78 -0.44
C GLN A 693 -16.44 25.05 -0.17
N GLU A 694 -15.54 24.18 -0.63
CA GLU A 694 -14.11 24.29 -0.39
C GLU A 694 -13.48 25.52 -1.07
N SER A 695 -13.85 25.80 -2.32
CA SER A 695 -13.40 27.02 -3.02
C SER A 695 -13.95 28.29 -2.36
N SER A 696 -15.18 28.28 -1.83
CA SER A 696 -15.73 29.42 -1.07
C SER A 696 -14.92 29.73 0.20
N GLN A 697 -14.41 28.72 0.91
CA GLN A 697 -13.56 28.95 2.09
C GLN A 697 -12.25 29.65 1.74
N VAL A 698 -11.68 29.36 0.57
CA VAL A 698 -10.50 30.08 0.06
C VAL A 698 -10.86 31.52 -0.28
N LEU A 699 -11.99 31.73 -0.97
CA LEU A 699 -12.49 33.07 -1.32
C LEU A 699 -12.77 33.93 -0.09
N TYR A 700 -13.37 33.38 0.97
CA TYR A 700 -13.59 34.08 2.24
C TYR A 700 -12.29 34.51 2.90
N LYS A 701 -11.26 33.66 2.92
CA LYS A 701 -9.93 34.03 3.44
C LYS A 701 -9.30 35.14 2.62
N LEU A 702 -9.45 35.11 1.29
CA LEU A 702 -8.95 36.16 0.40
C LEU A 702 -9.67 37.50 0.64
N GLU A 703 -11.00 37.48 0.78
CA GLU A 703 -11.81 38.66 1.10
C GLU A 703 -11.41 39.28 2.45
N GLN A 704 -11.18 38.45 3.48
CA GLN A 704 -10.72 38.91 4.79
C GLN A 704 -9.31 39.51 4.75
N ASN A 705 -8.42 39.00 3.89
CA ASN A 705 -7.07 39.54 3.73
C ASN A 705 -7.03 40.85 2.92
N LEU A 706 -7.88 40.97 1.89
CA LEU A 706 -8.04 42.21 1.12
C LEU A 706 -8.64 43.34 1.97
N SER A 707 -9.47 43.01 2.96
CA SER A 707 -10.01 44.02 3.91
C SER A 707 -8.95 44.65 4.84
N LYS A 708 -7.70 44.16 4.84
CA LYS A 708 -6.60 44.61 5.72
C LYS A 708 -5.47 45.39 5.02
N HIS A 709 -5.45 45.48 3.68
CA HIS A 709 -4.45 46.24 2.91
C HIS A 709 -5.10 47.03 1.77
N GLU A 710 -4.66 48.27 1.54
CA GLU A 710 -5.11 49.11 0.42
C GLU A 710 -4.77 48.50 -0.96
N PRO A 711 -5.56 48.83 -2.01
CA PRO A 711 -5.46 48.16 -3.30
C PRO A 711 -4.41 48.82 -4.20
N GLU A 712 -3.25 48.20 -4.36
CA GLU A 712 -2.37 48.47 -5.51
C GLU A 712 -2.24 47.21 -6.37
N ASP A 713 -2.69 47.35 -7.63
CA ASP A 713 -2.45 46.52 -8.81
C ASP A 713 -2.91 45.04 -8.84
N GLU A 714 -4.19 44.79 -9.13
CA GLU A 714 -4.62 43.54 -9.82
C GLU A 714 -5.83 43.79 -10.75
N LEU A 715 -5.60 44.46 -11.90
CA LEU A 715 -6.62 44.74 -12.93
C LEU A 715 -7.13 43.50 -13.72
N THR A 716 -6.81 42.26 -13.31
CA THR A 716 -7.13 41.06 -14.10
C THR A 716 -7.76 39.89 -13.32
N ARG A 717 -8.09 40.04 -12.03
CA ARG A 717 -8.78 39.00 -11.26
C ARG A 717 -10.12 39.49 -10.74
N GLN A 718 -11.19 38.74 -11.02
CA GLN A 718 -12.53 39.04 -10.50
C GLN A 718 -12.49 39.12 -8.97
N HIS A 719 -13.11 40.18 -8.41
CA HIS A 719 -13.12 40.40 -6.96
C HIS A 719 -13.77 39.19 -6.25
N PRO A 720 -13.16 38.65 -5.16
CA PRO A 720 -13.66 37.43 -4.49
C PRO A 720 -15.13 37.47 -4.09
N SER A 721 -15.64 38.64 -3.71
CA SER A 721 -17.06 38.84 -3.35
C SER A 721 -18.03 38.60 -4.52
N VAL A 722 -17.62 38.89 -5.76
CA VAL A 722 -18.43 38.66 -6.97
C VAL A 722 -18.60 37.15 -7.18
N SER A 723 -17.52 36.38 -7.06
CA SER A 723 -17.54 34.92 -7.20
C SER A 723 -18.37 34.25 -6.09
N LEU A 724 -18.28 34.74 -4.85
CA LEU A 724 -19.12 34.28 -3.73
C LEU A 724 -20.61 34.54 -4.00
N GLN A 725 -20.95 35.73 -4.52
CA GLN A 725 -22.33 36.05 -4.88
C GLN A 725 -22.84 35.19 -6.05
N GLN A 726 -21.99 34.91 -7.04
CA GLN A 726 -22.32 34.00 -8.14
C GLN A 726 -22.63 32.59 -7.63
N TYR A 727 -21.82 32.05 -6.71
CA TYR A 727 -22.09 30.76 -6.08
C TYR A 727 -23.42 30.74 -5.33
N LYS A 728 -23.71 31.79 -4.55
CA LYS A 728 -24.99 31.90 -3.83
C LYS A 728 -26.19 31.90 -4.79
N ASN A 729 -26.13 32.74 -5.83
CA ASN A 729 -27.19 32.84 -6.83
C ASN A 729 -27.37 31.52 -7.59
N PHE A 730 -26.27 30.88 -7.96
CA PHE A 730 -26.27 29.58 -8.64
C PHE A 730 -26.92 28.51 -7.77
N MET A 731 -26.50 28.36 -6.51
CA MET A 731 -27.07 27.37 -5.59
C MET A 731 -28.57 27.57 -5.36
N SER A 732 -29.01 28.84 -5.23
CA SER A 732 -30.43 29.16 -5.11
C SER A 732 -31.20 28.78 -6.38
N SER A 733 -30.66 29.08 -7.56
CA SER A 733 -31.26 28.68 -8.83
C SER A 733 -31.36 27.15 -8.98
N ILE A 734 -30.34 26.41 -8.55
CA ILE A 734 -30.35 24.94 -8.57
C ILE A 734 -31.47 24.42 -7.65
N CYS A 735 -31.57 24.96 -6.44
CA CYS A 735 -32.62 24.57 -5.50
C CYS A 735 -34.02 24.86 -6.06
N ASN A 736 -34.22 26.02 -6.69
CA ASN A 736 -35.47 26.37 -7.35
C ASN A 736 -35.86 25.32 -8.41
N SER A 737 -34.96 24.97 -9.32
CA SER A 737 -35.22 23.95 -10.35
C SER A 737 -35.51 22.56 -9.77
N LEU A 738 -34.86 22.19 -8.65
CA LEU A 738 -35.12 20.91 -7.99
C LEU A 738 -36.50 20.88 -7.32
N PHE A 739 -36.95 21.97 -6.71
CA PHE A 739 -38.31 22.08 -6.16
C PHE A 739 -39.38 22.13 -7.24
N GLU A 740 -39.14 22.84 -8.34
CA GLU A 740 -40.03 22.83 -9.52
C GLU A 740 -40.21 21.42 -10.08
N ALA A 741 -39.19 20.57 -10.01
CA ALA A 741 -39.25 19.18 -10.44
C ALA A 741 -40.10 18.27 -9.53
N LEU A 742 -40.48 18.72 -8.32
CA LEU A 742 -41.28 17.97 -7.34
C LEU A 742 -42.79 18.20 -7.46
N PHE A 743 -43.27 18.81 -8.55
CA PHE A 743 -44.69 19.06 -8.77
C PHE A 743 -45.57 17.79 -8.66
N PRO A 744 -46.87 17.93 -8.32
CA PRO A 744 -47.81 16.80 -8.29
C PRO A 744 -47.89 16.07 -9.64
N GLY A 745 -47.59 14.77 -9.67
CA GLY A 745 -47.53 13.97 -10.90
C GLY A 745 -46.12 13.76 -11.48
N SER A 746 -45.09 14.34 -10.88
CA SER A 746 -43.68 14.05 -11.23
C SER A 746 -43.35 12.56 -11.08
N SER A 747 -42.51 12.05 -12.00
CA SER A 747 -42.13 10.64 -12.03
C SER A 747 -41.28 10.22 -10.82
N TYR A 748 -41.30 8.94 -10.45
CA TYR A 748 -40.43 8.41 -9.38
C TYR A 748 -38.95 8.75 -9.59
N PRO A 749 -38.34 8.52 -10.77
CA PRO A 749 -36.95 8.89 -11.01
C PRO A 749 -36.64 10.38 -10.81
N THR A 750 -37.57 11.26 -11.22
CA THR A 750 -37.45 12.71 -11.02
C THR A 750 -37.46 13.06 -9.53
N ARG A 751 -38.45 12.57 -8.78
CA ARG A 751 -38.58 12.81 -7.34
C ARG A 751 -37.38 12.29 -6.57
N PHE A 752 -36.95 11.06 -6.87
CA PHE A 752 -35.79 10.44 -6.25
C PHE A 752 -34.53 11.27 -6.48
N SER A 753 -34.25 11.64 -7.74
CA SER A 753 -33.05 12.43 -8.07
C SER A 753 -33.10 13.81 -7.41
N ALA A 754 -34.23 14.51 -7.50
CA ALA A 754 -34.40 15.84 -6.94
C ALA A 754 -34.21 15.85 -5.41
N LEU A 755 -34.87 14.94 -4.68
CA LEU A 755 -34.74 14.84 -3.23
C LEU A 755 -33.34 14.38 -2.80
N THR A 756 -32.70 13.48 -3.54
CA THR A 756 -31.33 13.04 -3.24
C THR A 756 -30.33 14.19 -3.40
N ILE A 757 -30.49 15.00 -4.45
CA ILE A 757 -29.65 16.18 -4.69
C ILE A 757 -29.90 17.25 -3.62
N LEU A 758 -31.16 17.57 -3.30
CA LEU A 758 -31.52 18.50 -2.22
C LEU A 758 -30.97 18.05 -0.86
N GLY A 759 -31.08 16.75 -0.54
CA GLY A 759 -30.49 16.16 0.66
C GLY A 759 -28.97 16.31 0.70
N SER A 760 -28.30 16.13 -0.43
CA SER A 760 -26.84 16.34 -0.53
C SER A 760 -26.45 17.81 -0.33
N ILE A 761 -27.26 18.76 -0.83
CA ILE A 761 -27.07 20.20 -0.60
C ILE A 761 -27.21 20.50 0.89
N ALA A 762 -28.24 19.97 1.56
CA ALA A 762 -28.43 20.16 3.00
C ALA A 762 -27.27 19.61 3.85
N ASP A 763 -26.69 18.47 3.44
CA ASP A 763 -25.56 17.85 4.14
C ASP A 763 -24.25 18.63 3.97
N ILE A 764 -24.02 19.16 2.77
CA ILE A 764 -22.78 19.89 2.45
C ILE A 764 -22.83 21.32 3.00
N PHE A 765 -24.01 21.95 2.98
CA PHE A 765 -24.22 23.30 3.46
C PHE A 765 -25.11 23.32 4.72
N PRO A 766 -24.61 22.79 5.86
CA PRO A 766 -25.39 22.76 7.09
C PRO A 766 -25.61 24.16 7.67
N VAL A 767 -26.60 24.27 8.54
CA VAL A 767 -26.84 25.48 9.34
C VAL A 767 -25.61 25.73 10.21
N PRO A 768 -25.05 26.95 10.24
CA PRO A 768 -23.79 27.21 10.93
C PRO A 768 -23.94 27.05 12.45
N GLU A 769 -23.32 26.01 12.99
CA GLU A 769 -23.01 25.88 14.42
C GLU A 769 -21.57 26.35 14.64
N GLY A 770 -21.40 27.61 15.09
CA GLY A 770 -20.08 28.22 15.34
C GLY A 770 -19.59 29.20 14.26
N GLN A 771 -18.26 29.38 14.15
CA GLN A 771 -17.62 30.44 13.34
C GLN A 771 -17.35 30.07 11.86
N VAL A 772 -17.94 29.00 11.32
CA VAL A 772 -17.71 28.59 9.92
C VAL A 772 -18.61 29.38 8.97
N GLN A 773 -18.02 30.16 8.06
CA GLN A 773 -18.75 30.91 7.04
C GLN A 773 -19.29 29.96 5.96
N THR A 774 -20.59 30.06 5.65
CA THR A 774 -21.26 29.23 4.63
C THR A 774 -21.76 30.10 3.47
N VAL A 775 -21.45 29.70 2.23
CA VAL A 775 -21.80 30.45 1.00
C VAL A 775 -23.29 30.35 0.64
N TYR A 776 -23.93 29.27 1.07
CA TYR A 776 -25.32 28.98 0.79
C TYR A 776 -25.96 28.30 2.00
N GLN A 777 -27.25 28.54 2.22
CA GLN A 777 -28.06 27.85 3.24
C GLN A 777 -29.42 27.54 2.64
N LEU A 778 -29.79 26.27 2.63
CA LEU A 778 -31.06 25.81 2.07
C LEU A 778 -32.27 26.44 2.80
N SER A 779 -32.15 26.68 4.11
CA SER A 779 -33.20 27.27 4.94
C SER A 779 -33.71 28.62 4.45
N HIS A 780 -32.87 29.43 3.80
CA HIS A 780 -33.28 30.73 3.26
C HIS A 780 -34.19 30.62 2.04
N ASP A 781 -34.11 29.51 1.30
CA ASP A 781 -34.87 29.28 0.09
C ASP A 781 -36.12 28.41 0.33
N ILE A 782 -36.38 27.99 1.58
CA ILE A 782 -37.58 27.24 1.94
C ILE A 782 -38.68 28.22 2.35
N ASP A 783 -39.69 28.35 1.50
CA ASP A 783 -40.95 29.01 1.83
C ASP A 783 -42.02 28.00 2.24
N VAL A 784 -43.20 28.51 2.64
CA VAL A 784 -44.34 27.67 3.05
C VAL A 784 -44.76 26.70 1.95
N HIS A 785 -44.67 27.11 0.67
CA HIS A 785 -45.06 26.29 -0.47
C HIS A 785 -44.08 25.12 -0.71
N ARG A 786 -42.78 25.38 -0.66
CA ARG A 786 -41.74 24.33 -0.81
C ARG A 786 -41.74 23.36 0.34
N PHE A 787 -41.97 23.85 1.56
CA PHE A 787 -42.18 22.97 2.69
C PHE A 787 -43.39 22.05 2.46
N GLN A 788 -44.52 22.63 2.04
CA GLN A 788 -45.72 21.87 1.72
C GLN A 788 -45.46 20.83 0.62
N THR A 789 -44.66 21.18 -0.40
CA THR A 789 -44.23 20.25 -1.45
C THR A 789 -43.46 19.03 -0.89
N LEU A 790 -42.62 19.22 0.14
CA LEU A 790 -41.92 18.13 0.81
C LEU A 790 -42.86 17.24 1.62
N ILE A 791 -43.84 17.82 2.31
CA ILE A 791 -44.89 17.06 3.02
C ILE A 791 -45.73 16.26 2.02
N GLU A 792 -46.09 16.86 0.88
CA GLU A 792 -46.82 16.17 -0.19
C GLU A 792 -46.02 15.00 -0.77
N CYS A 793 -44.69 15.05 -0.79
CA CYS A 793 -43.85 13.92 -1.21
C CYS A 793 -44.03 12.68 -0.30
N LEU A 794 -44.39 12.86 0.98
CA LEU A 794 -44.68 11.75 1.89
C LEU A 794 -45.95 10.98 1.52
N THR A 795 -46.86 11.60 0.76
CA THR A 795 -48.13 10.99 0.30
C THR A 795 -47.96 10.07 -0.91
N GLY A 796 -46.74 9.95 -1.45
CA GLY A 796 -46.44 9.07 -2.59
C GLY A 796 -46.60 7.58 -2.29
N THR A 797 -46.58 6.76 -3.34
CA THR A 797 -46.65 5.29 -3.22
C THR A 797 -45.29 4.65 -2.87
N PHE A 798 -44.18 5.28 -3.27
CA PHE A 798 -42.83 4.74 -3.12
C PHE A 798 -42.19 5.17 -1.79
N GLU A 799 -41.75 4.21 -0.98
CA GLU A 799 -41.19 4.46 0.34
C GLU A 799 -39.83 5.18 0.28
N GLU A 800 -38.99 4.92 -0.74
CA GLU A 800 -37.70 5.59 -0.87
C GLU A 800 -37.84 7.11 -1.02
N VAL A 801 -38.90 7.56 -1.70
CA VAL A 801 -39.22 9.00 -1.82
C VAL A 801 -39.64 9.57 -0.45
N LYS A 802 -40.39 8.79 0.35
CA LYS A 802 -40.80 9.19 1.70
C LYS A 802 -39.60 9.33 2.62
N ILE A 803 -38.68 8.38 2.58
CA ILE A 803 -37.42 8.41 3.34
C ILE A 803 -36.64 9.68 3.00
N LEU A 804 -36.38 9.93 1.72
CA LEU A 804 -35.61 11.10 1.29
C LEU A 804 -36.29 12.43 1.65
N ALA A 805 -37.62 12.52 1.49
CA ALA A 805 -38.38 13.71 1.86
C ALA A 805 -38.39 13.92 3.39
N PHE A 806 -38.60 12.86 4.17
CA PHE A 806 -38.57 12.89 5.62
C PHE A 806 -37.19 13.30 6.15
N ASP A 807 -36.12 12.69 5.63
CA ASP A 807 -34.75 13.00 6.03
C ASP A 807 -34.40 14.46 5.71
N LEU A 808 -34.86 14.99 4.57
CA LEU A 808 -34.68 16.40 4.24
C LEU A 808 -35.46 17.32 5.19
N LEU A 809 -36.72 16.99 5.49
CA LEU A 809 -37.55 17.74 6.44
C LEU A 809 -36.91 17.81 7.84
N MET A 810 -36.30 16.72 8.30
CA MET A 810 -35.60 16.66 9.60
C MET A 810 -34.32 17.51 9.65
N LYS A 811 -33.72 17.85 8.49
CA LYS A 811 -32.53 18.71 8.39
C LYS A 811 -32.84 20.20 8.36
N LEU A 812 -34.11 20.59 8.18
CA LEU A 812 -34.51 22.00 8.13
C LEU A 812 -34.62 22.60 9.55
N PRO A 813 -34.26 23.88 9.74
CA PRO A 813 -34.35 24.52 11.06
C PRO A 813 -35.79 24.54 11.56
N LYS A 814 -36.00 24.23 12.84
CA LYS A 814 -37.32 24.27 13.51
C LYS A 814 -38.04 25.62 13.39
N THR A 815 -37.30 26.71 13.19
CA THR A 815 -37.85 28.07 13.00
C THR A 815 -38.53 28.30 11.66
N VAL A 816 -38.16 27.52 10.64
CA VAL A 816 -38.82 27.51 9.32
C VAL A 816 -40.10 26.65 9.35
N VAL A 817 -40.25 25.82 10.39
CA VAL A 817 -41.34 24.85 10.53
C VAL A 817 -42.50 25.45 11.33
N PHE A 818 -43.61 25.69 10.65
CA PHE A 818 -44.99 25.79 11.16
C PHE A 818 -45.17 26.40 12.56
N GLN A 819 -45.35 27.72 12.62
CA GLN A 819 -45.93 28.39 13.80
C GLN A 819 -47.47 28.30 13.85
N ASP A 820 -48.09 27.61 12.88
CA ASP A 820 -49.54 27.52 12.71
C ASP A 820 -50.09 26.22 13.32
N SER A 821 -50.64 26.35 14.54
CA SER A 821 -51.22 25.26 15.33
C SER A 821 -52.36 24.52 14.60
N GLU A 822 -53.12 25.20 13.73
CA GLU A 822 -54.26 24.62 13.02
C GLU A 822 -53.80 23.62 11.94
N LYS A 823 -52.69 23.93 11.24
CA LYS A 823 -52.13 23.04 10.22
C LYS A 823 -51.49 21.79 10.83
N LEU A 824 -50.83 21.93 11.99
CA LEU A 824 -50.30 20.77 12.72
C LEU A 824 -51.43 19.84 13.20
N GLN A 825 -52.57 20.41 13.60
CA GLN A 825 -53.76 19.63 13.93
C GLN A 825 -54.35 18.92 12.70
N GLY A 826 -54.43 19.60 11.56
CA GLY A 826 -54.85 18.99 10.29
C GLY A 826 -53.96 17.83 9.85
N LEU A 827 -52.63 17.97 9.98
CA LEU A 827 -51.67 16.90 9.66
C LEU A 827 -51.78 15.71 10.61
N PHE A 828 -52.00 15.96 11.91
CA PHE A 828 -52.19 14.90 12.89
C PHE A 828 -53.48 14.11 12.61
N GLN A 829 -54.58 14.81 12.32
CA GLN A 829 -55.85 14.18 11.95
C GLN A 829 -55.71 13.35 10.67
N ALA A 830 -55.07 13.89 9.64
CA ALA A 830 -54.79 13.16 8.41
C ALA A 830 -53.93 11.90 8.67
N ALA A 831 -52.94 11.97 9.56
CA ALA A 831 -52.14 10.81 9.92
C ALA A 831 -52.96 9.73 10.65
N LEU A 832 -53.90 10.12 11.53
CA LEU A 832 -54.81 9.17 12.17
C LEU A 832 -55.74 8.49 11.16
N GLU A 833 -56.28 9.23 10.19
CA GLU A 833 -57.13 8.68 9.12
C GLU A 833 -56.35 7.74 8.19
N LEU A 834 -55.12 8.11 7.82
CA LEU A 834 -54.25 7.26 6.99
C LEU A 834 -53.81 5.98 7.73
N SER A 835 -53.71 6.03 9.07
CA SER A 835 -53.37 4.86 9.87
C SER A 835 -54.47 3.79 9.93
N THR A 836 -55.70 4.12 9.52
CA THR A 836 -56.82 3.17 9.34
C THR A 836 -57.09 2.87 7.86
N SER A 837 -56.19 3.25 6.94
CA SER A 837 -56.31 2.88 5.53
C SER A 837 -56.08 1.38 5.34
N THR A 838 -56.83 0.78 4.40
CA THR A 838 -56.61 -0.60 3.95
C THR A 838 -55.38 -0.72 3.04
N LYS A 839 -54.77 0.41 2.63
CA LYS A 839 -53.62 0.45 1.74
C LYS A 839 -52.32 0.58 2.53
N PRO A 840 -51.36 -0.37 2.40
CA PRO A 840 -50.15 -0.37 3.21
C PRO A 840 -49.31 0.92 3.09
N TYR A 841 -49.24 1.54 1.91
CA TYR A 841 -48.45 2.75 1.71
C TYR A 841 -49.03 3.97 2.44
N ASP A 842 -50.35 4.04 2.63
CA ASP A 842 -50.98 5.11 3.42
C ASP A 842 -50.62 4.97 4.90
N CYS A 843 -50.59 3.74 5.43
CA CYS A 843 -50.14 3.47 6.80
C CYS A 843 -48.67 3.86 7.02
N VAL A 844 -47.81 3.62 6.03
CA VAL A 844 -46.41 4.06 6.05
C VAL A 844 -46.34 5.59 6.06
N THR A 845 -47.15 6.28 5.24
CA THR A 845 -47.24 7.75 5.26
C THR A 845 -47.69 8.27 6.63
N ALA A 846 -48.71 7.64 7.26
CA ALA A 846 -49.14 7.97 8.61
C ALA A 846 -47.99 7.88 9.61
N SER A 847 -47.18 6.83 9.55
CA SER A 847 -46.00 6.69 10.42
C SER A 847 -44.98 7.81 10.24
N TYR A 848 -44.65 8.20 9.00
CA TYR A 848 -43.74 9.31 8.74
C TYR A 848 -44.29 10.67 9.20
N LEU A 849 -45.58 10.93 9.00
CA LEU A 849 -46.24 12.16 9.46
C LEU A 849 -46.25 12.25 10.99
N LEU A 850 -46.62 11.16 11.68
CA LEU A 850 -46.59 11.10 13.15
C LEU A 850 -45.17 11.28 13.69
N ASN A 851 -44.19 10.60 13.07
CA ASN A 851 -42.80 10.79 13.41
C ASN A 851 -42.38 12.24 13.22
N PHE A 852 -42.74 12.88 12.11
CA PHE A 852 -42.42 14.30 11.86
C PHE A 852 -43.02 15.21 12.95
N LEU A 853 -44.27 14.96 13.35
CA LEU A 853 -44.98 15.74 14.38
C LEU A 853 -44.37 15.57 15.77
N ILE A 854 -43.84 14.38 16.10
CA ILE A 854 -43.15 14.11 17.38
C ILE A 854 -41.96 15.07 17.60
N TRP A 855 -41.27 15.49 16.53
CA TRP A 855 -40.11 16.38 16.62
C TRP A 855 -40.46 17.87 16.70
N GLN A 856 -41.75 18.22 16.65
CA GLN A 856 -42.22 19.61 16.76
C GLN A 856 -42.47 20.03 18.21
N ASN A 857 -42.18 21.29 18.52
CA ASN A 857 -42.28 21.84 19.88
C ASN A 857 -43.73 22.00 20.37
N ALA A 858 -44.73 21.92 19.48
CA ALA A 858 -46.14 22.02 19.81
C ALA A 858 -46.94 20.91 19.10
N LEU A 859 -47.30 19.84 19.82
CA LEU A 859 -48.37 18.96 19.35
C LEU A 859 -49.73 19.65 19.50
N PRO A 860 -50.73 19.26 18.68
CA PRO A 860 -52.06 19.86 18.72
C PRO A 860 -52.65 19.87 20.13
N SER A 861 -53.31 20.99 20.48
CA SER A 861 -54.00 21.19 21.76
C SER A 861 -55.10 20.16 22.04
N SER A 862 -55.53 19.36 21.07
CA SER A 862 -56.42 18.20 21.27
C SER A 862 -55.80 17.08 22.11
N LEU A 863 -54.47 16.90 22.09
CA LEU A 863 -53.77 15.95 22.96
C LEU A 863 -53.46 16.54 24.36
N SER A 864 -53.68 17.85 24.55
CA SER A 864 -53.39 18.55 25.81
C SER A 864 -54.33 18.17 26.96
N VAL A 865 -55.39 17.41 26.71
CA VAL A 865 -56.22 16.81 27.78
C VAL A 865 -55.37 15.87 28.65
N TYR A 866 -54.36 15.23 28.07
CA TYR A 866 -53.44 14.33 28.78
C TYR A 866 -52.27 15.04 29.49
N LEU A 867 -52.02 16.32 29.22
CA LEU A 867 -50.94 17.11 29.86
C LEU A 867 -51.19 17.45 31.34
N LYS A 868 -52.43 17.30 31.83
CA LYS A 868 -52.78 17.71 33.19
C LYS A 868 -52.32 16.74 34.28
N THR A 869 -51.87 15.53 33.95
CA THR A 869 -51.63 14.48 34.95
C THR A 869 -50.14 14.21 35.27
N GLN A 870 -49.18 14.78 34.53
CA GLN A 870 -47.75 14.51 34.73
C GLN A 870 -46.83 15.74 34.55
N ARG A 871 -47.10 16.85 35.24
CA ARG A 871 -46.05 17.86 35.47
C ARG A 871 -45.24 17.48 36.71
N VAL A 872 -44.17 16.71 36.53
CA VAL A 872 -43.09 16.62 37.51
C VAL A 872 -42.01 17.62 37.11
N ALA A 873 -41.58 18.45 38.06
CA ALA A 873 -40.55 19.48 37.88
C ALA A 873 -39.28 18.90 37.24
N ARG A 874 -38.79 19.49 36.15
CA ARG A 874 -37.53 19.11 35.49
C ARG A 874 -36.53 20.27 35.55
N GLY A 875 -35.28 19.92 35.85
CA GLY A 875 -34.12 20.81 35.86
C GLY A 875 -33.48 20.95 34.47
N ASP A 876 -32.64 21.98 34.37
CA ASP A 876 -32.09 22.62 33.17
C ASP A 876 -31.01 21.78 32.44
N GLY A 877 -31.41 20.63 31.89
CA GLY A 877 -30.53 19.77 31.08
C GLY A 877 -31.30 18.94 30.05
N ASP A 878 -31.02 19.21 28.77
CA ASP A 878 -31.49 18.52 27.56
C ASP A 878 -33.01 18.57 27.28
N GLU A 879 -33.54 19.80 27.15
CA GLU A 879 -34.96 20.07 26.87
C GLU A 879 -35.47 19.41 25.57
N SER A 880 -34.62 19.21 24.57
CA SER A 880 -35.04 18.72 23.25
C SER A 880 -35.35 17.22 23.22
N ALA A 881 -34.52 16.39 23.87
CA ALA A 881 -34.72 14.95 23.99
C ALA A 881 -35.94 14.65 24.89
N ALA A 882 -36.11 15.43 25.96
CA ALA A 882 -37.25 15.36 26.86
C ALA A 882 -38.59 15.64 26.17
N VAL A 883 -38.64 16.61 25.25
CA VAL A 883 -39.84 16.94 24.46
C VAL A 883 -40.19 15.82 23.49
N VAL A 884 -39.20 15.27 22.77
CA VAL A 884 -39.40 14.16 21.83
C VAL A 884 -39.90 12.90 22.54
N GLU A 885 -39.32 12.56 23.70
CA GLU A 885 -39.77 11.43 24.52
C GLU A 885 -41.24 11.62 24.97
N SER A 886 -41.58 12.80 25.49
CA SER A 886 -42.95 13.12 25.91
C SER A 886 -43.94 13.03 24.75
N ASN A 887 -43.58 13.63 23.60
CA ASN A 887 -44.41 13.62 22.40
C ASN A 887 -44.62 12.21 21.86
N THR A 888 -43.58 11.37 21.89
CA THR A 888 -43.64 9.97 21.47
C THR A 888 -44.62 9.17 22.34
N LEU A 889 -44.54 9.32 23.67
CA LEU A 889 -45.46 8.66 24.60
C LEU A 889 -46.91 9.08 24.39
N MET A 890 -47.15 10.38 24.12
CA MET A 890 -48.49 10.90 23.85
C MET A 890 -49.09 10.31 22.57
N VAL A 891 -48.32 10.25 21.49
CA VAL A 891 -48.76 9.66 20.22
C VAL A 891 -49.04 8.17 20.39
N ILE A 892 -48.15 7.42 21.07
CA ILE A 892 -48.35 5.99 21.33
C ILE A 892 -49.62 5.75 22.15
N LYS A 893 -49.86 6.54 23.20
CA LYS A 893 -51.05 6.40 24.04
C LYS A 893 -52.34 6.62 23.23
N CYS A 894 -52.38 7.66 22.41
CA CYS A 894 -53.52 7.92 21.53
C CYS A 894 -53.75 6.78 20.53
N LEU A 895 -52.69 6.24 19.93
CA LEU A 895 -52.79 5.10 19.01
C LEU A 895 -53.24 3.81 19.70
N LEU A 896 -52.82 3.57 20.95
CA LEU A 896 -53.22 2.41 21.75
C LEU A 896 -54.69 2.49 22.16
N GLU A 897 -55.17 3.65 22.61
CA GLU A 897 -56.59 3.87 22.93
C GLU A 897 -57.47 3.61 21.70
N ASN A 898 -57.09 4.13 20.54
CA ASN A 898 -57.78 3.83 19.28
C ASN A 898 -57.71 2.33 18.93
N LEU A 899 -56.55 1.69 19.12
CA LEU A 899 -56.38 0.26 18.83
C LEU A 899 -57.25 -0.62 19.75
N GLU A 900 -57.42 -0.26 21.02
CA GLU A 900 -58.31 -0.96 21.96
C GLU A 900 -59.78 -0.89 21.50
N GLU A 901 -60.23 0.29 21.04
CA GLU A 901 -61.56 0.45 20.45
C GLU A 901 -61.73 -0.39 19.17
N GLU A 902 -60.73 -0.38 18.29
CA GLU A 902 -60.73 -1.15 17.05
C GLU A 902 -60.73 -2.67 17.30
N VAL A 903 -60.03 -3.16 18.34
CA VAL A 903 -60.08 -4.56 18.80
C VAL A 903 -61.48 -4.93 19.27
N SER A 904 -62.13 -4.08 20.07
CA SER A 904 -63.51 -4.32 20.51
C SER A 904 -64.49 -4.41 19.33
N GLN A 905 -64.29 -3.61 18.27
CA GLN A 905 -65.08 -3.73 17.04
C GLN A 905 -64.78 -5.03 16.28
N ALA A 906 -63.52 -5.47 16.26
CA ALA A 906 -63.12 -6.73 15.64
C ALA A 906 -63.71 -7.96 16.34
N GLU A 907 -63.84 -7.91 17.68
CA GLU A 907 -64.52 -8.94 18.47
C GLU A 907 -66.01 -9.08 18.10
N ASN A 908 -66.67 -7.97 17.69
CA ASN A 908 -68.05 -7.98 17.23
C ASN A 908 -68.20 -8.47 15.78
N SER A 909 -67.32 -8.05 14.87
CA SER A 909 -67.33 -8.48 13.47
C SER A 909 -65.98 -8.23 12.78
N LEU A 910 -65.27 -9.33 12.50
CA LEU A 910 -64.00 -9.27 11.77
C LEU A 910 -64.13 -8.66 10.37
N LEU A 911 -65.27 -8.87 9.70
CA LEU A 911 -65.50 -8.33 8.35
C LEU A 911 -65.66 -6.80 8.37
N GLN A 912 -66.41 -6.28 9.35
CA GLN A 912 -66.62 -4.84 9.52
C GLN A 912 -65.34 -4.14 9.99
N ALA A 913 -64.60 -4.76 10.90
CA ALA A 913 -63.30 -4.27 11.34
C ALA A 913 -62.28 -4.23 10.19
N ALA A 914 -62.23 -5.25 9.33
CA ALA A 914 -61.33 -5.26 8.17
C ALA A 914 -61.64 -4.14 7.14
N ALA A 915 -62.89 -3.72 7.03
CA ALA A 915 -63.31 -2.68 6.08
C ALA A 915 -63.14 -1.25 6.62
N SER A 916 -63.42 -1.04 7.91
CA SER A 916 -63.49 0.32 8.50
C SER A 916 -62.37 0.62 9.50
N PHE A 917 -61.75 -0.40 10.09
CA PHE A 917 -60.80 -0.29 11.20
C PHE A 917 -59.63 -1.30 11.11
N PRO A 918 -58.85 -1.29 10.00
CA PRO A 918 -57.72 -2.20 9.87
C PRO A 918 -56.60 -1.87 10.86
N MET A 919 -56.35 -2.79 11.80
CA MET A 919 -55.39 -2.61 12.89
C MET A 919 -53.92 -2.55 12.45
N TYR A 920 -53.58 -3.04 11.24
CA TYR A 920 -52.21 -3.07 10.74
C TYR A 920 -51.54 -1.69 10.78
N GLY A 921 -52.23 -0.64 10.33
CA GLY A 921 -51.65 0.70 10.25
C GLY A 921 -51.40 1.32 11.62
N ARG A 922 -52.28 1.08 12.61
CA ARG A 922 -52.07 1.48 14.01
C ARG A 922 -50.83 0.82 14.61
N VAL A 923 -50.71 -0.51 14.47
CA VAL A 923 -49.56 -1.27 14.97
C VAL A 923 -48.26 -0.82 14.28
N HIS A 924 -48.32 -0.57 12.97
CA HIS A 924 -47.18 -0.04 12.21
C HIS A 924 -46.74 1.34 12.72
N CYS A 925 -47.68 2.26 12.97
CA CYS A 925 -47.38 3.59 13.52
C CYS A 925 -46.79 3.53 14.94
N ILE A 926 -47.35 2.68 15.82
CA ILE A 926 -46.83 2.45 17.18
C ILE A 926 -45.39 1.92 17.11
N THR A 927 -45.15 0.92 16.26
CA THR A 927 -43.81 0.35 16.06
C THR A 927 -42.83 1.39 15.52
N GLY A 928 -43.26 2.23 14.57
CA GLY A 928 -42.47 3.31 14.00
C GLY A 928 -42.08 4.38 15.03
N ALA A 929 -43.01 4.77 15.89
CA ALA A 929 -42.77 5.73 16.98
C ALA A 929 -41.83 5.15 18.06
N LEU A 930 -42.03 3.88 18.45
CA LEU A 930 -41.18 3.19 19.44
C LEU A 930 -39.72 3.07 19.00
N ARG A 931 -39.46 2.85 17.70
CA ARG A 931 -38.10 2.77 17.15
C ARG A 931 -37.29 4.08 17.28
N LYS A 932 -37.93 5.19 17.65
CA LYS A 932 -37.27 6.49 17.87
C LYS A 932 -36.81 6.71 19.31
N LEU A 933 -37.28 5.90 20.26
CA LEU A 933 -36.79 5.93 21.63
C LEU A 933 -35.44 5.19 21.70
N ALA A 934 -34.40 5.84 22.20
CA ALA A 934 -33.13 5.18 22.45
C ALA A 934 -33.31 4.13 23.55
N LEU A 935 -33.11 2.84 23.23
CA LEU A 935 -32.96 1.80 24.24
C LEU A 935 -31.66 2.09 24.99
N LYS A 936 -31.77 2.55 26.24
CA LYS A 936 -30.64 2.60 27.17
C LYS A 936 -30.32 1.22 27.70
#